data_AF-A0A6N9H6P4-F1
#
_entry.id   AF-A0A6N9H6P4-F1
#
_cell.length_a   1.000
_cell.length_b   1.000
_cell.length_c   1.000
_cell.angle_alpha   90.00
_cell.angle_beta   90.00
_cell.angle_gamma   90.00
#
_symmetry.space_group_name_H-M   'P 1'
#
loop_
_entity.id
_entity.type
_entity.pdbx_description
1 polymer ?
#
loop_
_entity_poly.entity_id
_entity_poly.type
_entity_poly.pdbx_seq_one_letter_code
_entity_poly.pdbx_strand_id
1 'polypeptide(L)'
;MSTVLVANRGEIAVRVIATAQALGHRAVAVHSADDATSLHVSAADLAIELPGTGPAAYLDIAALTAAIEEAGADIVHPGYGFLAESAAFARACAAAGAAFAGPSPEALEATGDKARTAALARELGIPLGASTPVLDGADGARELLAASPQGIALKAVAGGGGRGIAVVTEPGELEAAFARCAAEARAGFGDDRVFAEEWFAGARHIEVQCAGLGDGRVVAVGDRDCSLQRRRQKVIEIAPAPGLDPGLRARLWEAAERLLAALDYASLATVEFLVAGDRWVLLEVNPRIQVEHTVTEEVTGLDLVAVQLALASGEPVDLPRGDPGGVPGRFAVEARVGAEALRADGAVEPAVGRVEGLELPFGPGVRVDSWLRPGTQVGALYDSLLAKVTVSGADLTGAVRALTGALARTRIRGVDTTLPLLRAILAAGLAGEATTTALDERLGELLEAAAGIAAAAEPGARGSSDGDPGSALGSGPDGQPAGASGPGGTGAPVSGAALPEPGPGEEYVRAPLTGTVIALGEGSELAVIEAMKMHHPVTAPPHARARALVAVGQTVRAGEPLFLIETAEPGAGAVDAEAAAEHPGIAEARERHAGTGDEARPEAVAKVHARGRRTARENLADLVVAGTFVEYGPLAIAAQRARRSRADLIARTPGDGLVGGIGRIATPAGEVEAVVMSYDYMVLAGTQGARNHAKTDRLIHVARERGLPVVLFAEGGGGRPGDTDIPPGAQLDVTTFAALAGLRGRVPLVAIASGRCFAGNAALAGVCDVIIATADANIGMGGPAMIEGGGLGRFAPEDVGPAALHARTGAIDVLAADDAAAVARAREYLGFAAGGRAAEGSAANRGAVDGGAAGAGAPAAGTRETKALTVEALESEGPAAGAPEAGDAGAAEGQGARPDPRTLVPADRLRAFDMREVIAAVADPATVFELRADHADGAIVGFARVQGRPFGFIANANRHQGGAIDVDAARSFTAHLRLVQALGLPLMSFVDTPGFMVGPQAEEEPGVRVFGELFAAGAALTVPVGAIIVRKAYGLGAMAMTAGHLRATQFTVAWPSGEMGPMGLEGAVRLGFAKELAAIADADEREAAFRERLDALYEQGRAMSAAEVFDVDDVIDPADTARWIATLG
;
A
#
# COMPACT_ATOMS: atom_id res chain seq x y z
N MET A 1 -9.86 -15.65 18.89
CA MET A 1 -8.67 -15.42 18.03
C MET A 1 -8.09 -16.78 17.71
N SER A 2 -8.16 -17.14 16.44
CA SER A 2 -7.71 -18.44 15.91
C SER A 2 -6.59 -18.21 14.91
N THR A 3 -5.78 -19.22 14.63
CA THR A 3 -4.74 -19.21 13.60
C THR A 3 -5.31 -19.84 12.32
N VAL A 4 -5.30 -19.08 11.22
CA VAL A 4 -5.78 -19.49 9.90
C VAL A 4 -4.58 -19.72 8.99
N LEU A 5 -4.29 -20.97 8.65
CA LEU A 5 -3.33 -21.31 7.60
C LEU A 5 -4.02 -21.27 6.24
N VAL A 6 -3.45 -20.52 5.30
CA VAL A 6 -3.98 -20.34 3.96
C VAL A 6 -3.21 -21.26 3.00
N ALA A 7 -3.79 -22.43 2.72
CA ALA A 7 -3.19 -23.49 1.90
C ALA A 7 -3.35 -23.21 0.38
N ASN A 8 -2.99 -21.99 -0.04
CA ASN A 8 -3.11 -21.50 -1.41
C ASN A 8 -2.15 -20.32 -1.64
N ARG A 9 -2.08 -19.79 -2.88
CA ARG A 9 -1.22 -18.67 -3.27
C ARG A 9 -1.94 -17.65 -4.14
N GLY A 10 -1.23 -16.58 -4.51
CA GLY A 10 -1.74 -15.57 -5.45
C GLY A 10 -2.90 -14.76 -4.87
N GLU A 11 -3.87 -14.38 -5.72
CA GLU A 11 -4.95 -13.46 -5.33
C GLU A 11 -5.80 -14.00 -4.19
N ILE A 12 -6.28 -15.25 -4.28
CA ILE A 12 -7.13 -15.84 -3.25
C ILE A 12 -6.44 -15.93 -1.89
N ALA A 13 -5.11 -16.14 -1.87
CA ALA A 13 -4.38 -16.11 -0.61
C ALA A 13 -4.39 -14.72 0.02
N VAL A 14 -4.14 -13.65 -0.76
CA VAL A 14 -4.25 -12.25 -0.29
C VAL A 14 -5.67 -11.95 0.19
N ARG A 15 -6.69 -12.35 -0.56
CA ARG A 15 -8.12 -12.19 -0.23
C ARG A 15 -8.49 -12.86 1.10
N VAL A 16 -7.97 -14.05 1.38
CA VAL A 16 -8.25 -14.78 2.62
C VAL A 16 -7.49 -14.21 3.81
N ILE A 17 -6.20 -13.90 3.64
CA ILE A 17 -5.36 -13.26 4.66
C ILE A 17 -6.00 -11.96 5.15
N ALA A 18 -6.45 -11.11 4.22
CA ALA A 18 -7.07 -9.82 4.54
C ALA A 18 -8.32 -9.95 5.43
N THR A 19 -9.22 -10.90 5.14
CA THR A 19 -10.41 -11.13 6.00
C THR A 19 -10.04 -11.79 7.31
N ALA A 20 -9.10 -12.74 7.33
CA ALA A 20 -8.63 -13.34 8.58
C ALA A 20 -8.09 -12.28 9.55
N GLN A 21 -7.22 -11.38 9.07
CA GLN A 21 -6.69 -10.25 9.84
C GLN A 21 -7.79 -9.24 10.23
N ALA A 22 -8.74 -8.91 9.33
CA ALA A 22 -9.84 -8.00 9.64
C ALA A 22 -10.79 -8.52 10.74
N LEU A 23 -10.92 -9.85 10.87
CA LEU A 23 -11.64 -10.53 11.95
C LEU A 23 -10.78 -10.73 13.22
N GLY A 24 -9.51 -10.33 13.22
CA GLY A 24 -8.59 -10.51 14.34
C GLY A 24 -8.08 -11.95 14.52
N HIS A 25 -8.11 -12.77 13.47
CA HIS A 25 -7.36 -14.04 13.42
C HIS A 25 -5.90 -13.78 13.03
N ARG A 26 -5.03 -14.72 13.40
CA ARG A 26 -3.65 -14.75 12.92
C ARG A 26 -3.61 -15.46 11.57
N ALA A 27 -3.14 -14.80 10.51
CA ALA A 27 -3.02 -15.38 9.18
C ALA A 27 -1.61 -15.96 8.94
N VAL A 28 -1.54 -17.19 8.43
CA VAL A 28 -0.30 -17.87 8.06
C VAL A 28 -0.33 -18.25 6.59
N ALA A 29 0.60 -17.73 5.80
CA ALA A 29 0.79 -18.13 4.41
C ALA A 29 1.66 -19.39 4.31
N VAL A 30 1.46 -20.19 3.26
CA VAL A 30 2.43 -21.20 2.82
C VAL A 30 2.94 -20.82 1.43
N HIS A 31 4.22 -21.03 1.15
CA HIS A 31 4.77 -20.71 -0.17
C HIS A 31 5.81 -21.74 -0.64
N SER A 32 5.86 -21.99 -1.93
CA SER A 32 7.00 -22.68 -2.55
C SER A 32 8.22 -21.76 -2.69
N ALA A 33 9.39 -22.31 -2.99
CA ALA A 33 10.62 -21.54 -3.16
C ALA A 33 10.54 -20.52 -4.32
N ASP A 34 9.84 -20.84 -5.41
CA ASP A 34 9.64 -19.92 -6.55
C ASP A 34 8.57 -18.84 -6.31
N ASP A 35 7.74 -18.99 -5.26
CA ASP A 35 6.68 -18.04 -4.91
C ASP A 35 7.00 -17.18 -3.67
N ALA A 36 8.20 -17.34 -3.09
CA ALA A 36 8.65 -16.64 -1.87
C ALA A 36 8.63 -15.10 -1.95
N THR A 37 8.54 -14.51 -3.16
CA THR A 37 8.45 -13.05 -3.38
C THR A 37 7.04 -12.56 -3.71
N SER A 38 6.04 -13.43 -3.67
CA SER A 38 4.63 -13.12 -3.93
C SER A 38 4.00 -12.27 -2.83
N LEU A 39 2.93 -11.53 -3.17
CA LEU A 39 2.32 -10.57 -2.25
C LEU A 39 1.76 -11.24 -0.99
N HIS A 40 1.12 -12.40 -1.14
CA HIS A 40 0.50 -13.15 -0.03
C HIS A 40 1.50 -13.53 1.08
N VAL A 41 2.73 -13.89 0.73
CA VAL A 41 3.82 -14.20 1.68
C VAL A 41 4.10 -13.02 2.60
N SER A 42 4.16 -11.81 2.04
CA SER A 42 4.39 -10.56 2.78
C SER A 42 3.12 -9.91 3.35
N ALA A 43 1.94 -10.50 3.13
CA ALA A 43 0.68 -10.00 3.66
C ALA A 43 0.26 -10.73 4.95
N ALA A 44 0.67 -11.99 5.13
CA ALA A 44 0.39 -12.79 6.31
C ALA A 44 1.27 -12.41 7.52
N ASP A 45 0.83 -12.77 8.72
CA ASP A 45 1.56 -12.53 9.97
C ASP A 45 2.74 -13.51 10.15
N LEU A 46 2.67 -14.66 9.47
CA LEU A 46 3.75 -15.64 9.29
C LEU A 46 3.70 -16.22 7.88
N ALA A 47 4.83 -16.75 7.42
CA ALA A 47 4.93 -17.55 6.22
C ALA A 47 5.79 -18.80 6.45
N ILE A 48 5.36 -19.95 5.91
CA ILE A 48 6.07 -21.24 5.99
C ILE A 48 6.43 -21.69 4.56
N GLU A 49 7.69 -22.10 4.35
CA GLU A 49 8.16 -22.60 3.06
C GLU A 49 7.81 -24.08 2.88
N LEU A 50 7.15 -24.40 1.77
CA LEU A 50 6.83 -25.75 1.33
C LEU A 50 7.99 -26.31 0.49
N PRO A 51 8.34 -27.60 0.65
CA PRO A 51 9.34 -28.26 -0.16
C PRO A 51 8.92 -28.31 -1.64
N GLY A 52 9.86 -27.97 -2.52
CA GLY A 52 9.68 -28.03 -3.97
C GLY A 52 9.27 -26.70 -4.60
N THR A 53 8.82 -26.77 -5.85
CA THR A 53 8.52 -25.60 -6.69
C THR A 53 7.26 -25.81 -7.54
N GLY A 54 6.66 -24.71 -7.98
CA GLY A 54 5.48 -24.72 -8.84
C GLY A 54 4.22 -25.27 -8.16
N PRO A 55 3.18 -25.63 -8.94
CA PRO A 55 1.92 -26.15 -8.41
C PRO A 55 2.03 -27.41 -7.55
N ALA A 56 3.06 -28.23 -7.75
CA ALA A 56 3.22 -29.50 -7.05
C ALA A 56 3.41 -29.32 -5.54
N ALA A 57 4.10 -28.26 -5.10
CA ALA A 57 4.29 -27.96 -3.67
C ALA A 57 2.96 -27.74 -2.94
N TYR A 58 2.02 -27.03 -3.58
CA TYR A 58 0.67 -26.77 -3.05
C TYR A 58 -0.31 -27.95 -3.20
N LEU A 59 0.14 -29.06 -3.80
CA LEU A 59 -0.60 -30.32 -3.90
C LEU A 59 -0.06 -31.40 -2.93
N ASP A 60 1.06 -31.16 -2.26
CA ASP A 60 1.64 -32.09 -1.31
C ASP A 60 0.91 -32.00 0.05
N ILE A 61 -0.03 -32.92 0.24
CA ILE A 61 -0.79 -33.08 1.49
C ILE A 61 0.14 -33.28 2.69
N ALA A 62 1.25 -33.99 2.55
CA ALA A 62 2.13 -34.28 3.68
C ALA A 62 2.92 -33.02 4.11
N ALA A 63 3.43 -32.26 3.14
CA ALA A 63 4.06 -30.97 3.39
C ALA A 63 3.10 -29.96 4.03
N LEU A 64 1.87 -29.85 3.50
CA LEU A 64 0.85 -28.97 4.07
C LEU A 64 0.42 -29.40 5.48
N THR A 65 0.36 -30.71 5.75
CA THR A 65 0.08 -31.22 7.11
C THR A 65 1.19 -30.83 8.10
N ALA A 66 2.46 -30.92 7.69
CA ALA A 66 3.58 -30.44 8.52
C ALA A 66 3.50 -28.92 8.77
N ALA A 67 3.13 -28.13 7.75
CA ALA A 67 2.94 -26.68 7.90
C ALA A 67 1.76 -26.32 8.84
N ILE A 68 0.69 -27.13 8.86
CA ILE A 68 -0.44 -26.99 9.79
C ILE A 68 0.02 -27.22 11.24
N GLU A 69 0.81 -28.26 11.48
CA GLU A 69 1.39 -28.57 12.79
C GLU A 69 2.39 -27.49 13.24
N GLU A 70 3.26 -27.01 12.35
CA GLU A 70 4.23 -25.94 12.64
C GLU A 70 3.55 -24.59 12.94
N ALA A 71 2.52 -24.23 12.18
CA ALA A 71 1.74 -23.01 12.39
C ALA A 71 0.94 -23.01 13.70
N GLY A 72 0.60 -24.21 14.21
CA GLY A 72 -0.44 -24.36 15.23
C GLY A 72 -1.79 -23.87 14.71
N ALA A 73 -2.15 -24.23 13.47
CA ALA A 73 -3.33 -23.70 12.81
C ALA A 73 -4.62 -24.33 13.34
N ASP A 74 -5.57 -23.49 13.77
CA ASP A 74 -6.93 -23.92 14.15
C ASP A 74 -7.81 -24.16 12.91
N ILE A 75 -7.54 -23.42 11.83
CA ILE A 75 -8.34 -23.43 10.59
C ILE A 75 -7.39 -23.49 9.38
N VAL A 76 -7.75 -24.28 8.38
CA VAL A 76 -7.06 -24.36 7.09
C VAL A 76 -7.99 -23.89 5.99
N HIS A 77 -7.66 -22.77 5.36
CA HIS A 77 -8.42 -22.23 4.24
C HIS A 77 -7.75 -22.60 2.91
N PRO A 78 -8.34 -23.48 2.09
CA PRO A 78 -7.72 -23.96 0.86
C PRO A 78 -7.99 -23.05 -0.35
N GLY A 79 -8.79 -22.00 -0.22
CA GLY A 79 -9.18 -21.12 -1.33
C GLY A 79 -9.93 -21.86 -2.45
N TYR A 80 -9.43 -21.75 -3.67
CA TYR A 80 -9.92 -22.46 -4.85
C TYR A 80 -8.77 -23.10 -5.64
N GLY A 81 -9.08 -24.15 -6.42
CA GLY A 81 -8.05 -24.96 -7.06
C GLY A 81 -7.22 -25.75 -6.05
N PHE A 82 -6.05 -26.24 -6.46
CA PHE A 82 -5.16 -27.09 -5.64
C PHE A 82 -5.93 -28.20 -4.90
N LEU A 83 -5.97 -28.15 -3.57
CA LEU A 83 -6.60 -29.14 -2.70
C LEU A 83 -7.96 -28.70 -2.13
N ALA A 84 -8.55 -27.59 -2.62
CA ALA A 84 -9.84 -27.08 -2.15
C ALA A 84 -11.02 -28.06 -2.34
N GLU A 85 -10.89 -29.02 -3.25
CA GLU A 85 -11.88 -30.07 -3.50
C GLU A 85 -11.40 -31.46 -3.00
N SER A 86 -10.29 -31.53 -2.27
CA SER A 86 -9.64 -32.79 -1.86
C SER A 86 -10.16 -33.32 -0.52
N ALA A 87 -11.04 -34.32 -0.57
CA ALA A 87 -11.49 -35.05 0.61
C ALA A 87 -10.34 -35.68 1.42
N ALA A 88 -9.24 -36.06 0.75
CA ALA A 88 -8.03 -36.55 1.40
C ALA A 88 -7.33 -35.45 2.22
N PHE A 89 -7.29 -34.22 1.71
CA PHE A 89 -6.69 -33.09 2.42
C PHE A 89 -7.58 -32.61 3.57
N ALA A 90 -8.90 -32.56 3.38
CA ALA A 90 -9.84 -32.25 4.48
C ALA A 90 -9.70 -33.24 5.66
N ARG A 91 -9.52 -34.54 5.38
CA ARG A 91 -9.20 -35.55 6.41
C ARG A 91 -7.82 -35.35 7.04
N ALA A 92 -6.82 -34.93 6.28
CA ALA A 92 -5.48 -34.63 6.81
C ALA A 92 -5.51 -33.43 7.77
N CYS A 93 -6.23 -32.36 7.42
CA CYS A 93 -6.45 -31.20 8.31
C CYS A 93 -7.08 -31.63 9.64
N ALA A 94 -8.18 -32.41 9.57
CA ALA A 94 -8.86 -32.92 10.76
C ALA A 94 -7.97 -33.85 11.60
N ALA A 95 -7.10 -34.65 10.97
CA ALA A 95 -6.13 -35.50 11.67
C ALA A 95 -5.02 -34.71 12.38
N ALA A 96 -4.63 -33.55 11.83
CA ALA A 96 -3.70 -32.60 12.45
C ALA A 96 -4.39 -31.67 13.49
N GLY A 97 -5.70 -31.80 13.69
CA GLY A 97 -6.47 -31.01 14.67
C GLY A 97 -7.01 -29.68 14.16
N ALA A 98 -6.90 -29.39 12.85
CA ALA A 98 -7.33 -28.14 12.24
C ALA A 98 -8.66 -28.29 11.47
N ALA A 99 -9.54 -27.30 11.56
CA ALA A 99 -10.78 -27.26 10.82
C ALA A 99 -10.55 -26.90 9.35
N PHE A 100 -10.99 -27.75 8.42
CA PHE A 100 -10.96 -27.44 6.99
C PHE A 100 -12.06 -26.42 6.67
N ALA A 101 -11.71 -25.26 6.11
CA ALA A 101 -12.67 -24.22 5.74
C ALA A 101 -13.37 -24.54 4.40
N GLY A 102 -14.12 -25.64 4.41
CA GLY A 102 -14.85 -26.22 3.29
C GLY A 102 -15.85 -27.25 3.82
N PRO A 103 -16.51 -28.02 2.95
CA PRO A 103 -17.44 -29.05 3.38
C PRO A 103 -16.73 -30.30 3.92
N SER A 104 -17.52 -31.22 4.48
CA SER A 104 -17.04 -32.51 4.98
C SER A 104 -16.37 -33.36 3.88
N PRO A 105 -15.42 -34.25 4.24
CA PRO A 105 -14.83 -35.19 3.28
C PRO A 105 -15.87 -36.04 2.52
N GLU A 106 -16.97 -36.40 3.17
CA GLU A 106 -18.06 -37.19 2.60
C GLU A 106 -18.87 -36.40 1.57
N ALA A 107 -19.05 -35.09 1.80
CA ALA A 107 -19.66 -34.18 0.85
C ALA A 107 -18.72 -33.89 -0.34
N LEU A 108 -17.42 -33.68 -0.10
CA LEU A 108 -16.39 -33.55 -1.15
C LEU A 108 -16.38 -34.77 -2.09
N GLU A 109 -16.41 -35.98 -1.53
CA GLU A 109 -16.52 -37.22 -2.31
C GLU A 109 -17.85 -37.32 -3.06
N ALA A 110 -18.94 -36.83 -2.48
CA ALA A 110 -20.25 -36.86 -3.13
C ALA A 110 -20.34 -35.91 -4.33
N THR A 111 -19.83 -34.69 -4.19
CA THR A 111 -19.82 -33.69 -5.27
C THR A 111 -18.76 -33.98 -6.33
N GLY A 112 -17.62 -34.56 -5.94
CA GLY A 112 -16.58 -34.99 -6.88
C GLY A 112 -16.97 -36.21 -7.74
N ASP A 113 -17.89 -37.05 -7.26
CA ASP A 113 -18.46 -38.15 -8.04
C ASP A 113 -19.69 -37.67 -8.86
N LYS A 114 -19.46 -37.42 -10.15
CA LYS A 114 -20.49 -37.03 -11.12
C LYS A 114 -21.62 -38.06 -11.23
N ALA A 115 -21.35 -39.36 -11.09
CA ALA A 115 -22.38 -40.39 -11.17
C ALA A 115 -23.26 -40.39 -9.91
N ARG A 116 -22.67 -40.21 -8.72
CA ARG A 116 -23.40 -40.05 -7.45
C ARG A 116 -24.21 -38.77 -7.40
N THR A 117 -23.63 -37.63 -7.81
CA THR A 117 -24.35 -36.35 -7.92
C THR A 117 -25.51 -36.44 -8.91
N ALA A 118 -25.32 -37.07 -10.08
CA ALA A 118 -26.39 -37.28 -11.05
C ALA A 118 -27.45 -38.29 -10.57
N ALA A 119 -27.10 -39.29 -9.76
CA ALA A 119 -28.08 -40.20 -9.16
C ALA A 119 -28.98 -39.45 -8.16
N LEU A 120 -28.38 -38.66 -7.27
CA LEU A 120 -29.09 -37.84 -6.28
C LEU A 120 -29.97 -36.77 -6.94
N ALA A 121 -29.46 -36.10 -7.98
CA ALA A 121 -30.25 -35.13 -8.76
C ALA A 121 -31.51 -35.78 -9.37
N ARG A 122 -31.43 -37.01 -9.90
CA ARG A 122 -32.60 -37.75 -10.41
C ARG A 122 -33.60 -38.09 -9.29
N GLU A 123 -33.12 -38.52 -8.13
CA GLU A 123 -33.97 -38.80 -6.96
C GLU A 123 -34.73 -37.55 -6.50
N LEU A 124 -34.06 -36.39 -6.49
CA LEU A 124 -34.63 -35.10 -6.15
C LEU A 124 -35.49 -34.47 -7.27
N GLY A 125 -35.56 -35.10 -8.46
CA GLY A 125 -36.29 -34.56 -9.61
C GLY A 125 -35.65 -33.31 -10.23
N ILE A 126 -34.35 -33.11 -10.02
CA ILE A 126 -33.55 -32.03 -10.63
C ILE A 126 -33.20 -32.44 -12.06
N PRO A 127 -33.50 -31.64 -13.09
CA PRO A 127 -33.16 -31.94 -14.48
C PRO A 127 -31.67 -32.13 -14.73
N LEU A 128 -31.34 -33.08 -15.59
CA LEU A 128 -30.00 -33.39 -16.07
C LEU A 128 -30.03 -33.48 -17.60
N GLY A 129 -28.90 -33.18 -18.25
CA GLY A 129 -28.71 -33.53 -19.66
C GLY A 129 -28.69 -35.05 -19.84
N ALA A 130 -29.04 -35.52 -21.04
CA ALA A 130 -28.87 -36.94 -21.36
C ALA A 130 -27.37 -37.29 -21.36
N SER A 131 -26.98 -38.44 -20.81
CA SER A 131 -25.58 -38.86 -20.71
C SER A 131 -25.40 -40.36 -20.90
N THR A 132 -24.23 -40.77 -21.39
CA THR A 132 -23.81 -42.18 -21.40
C THR A 132 -23.11 -42.55 -20.09
N PRO A 133 -23.00 -43.84 -19.75
CA PRO A 133 -21.89 -44.31 -18.91
C PRO A 133 -20.53 -44.07 -19.61
N VAL A 134 -19.44 -44.42 -18.94
CA VAL A 134 -18.11 -44.50 -19.57
C VAL A 134 -18.18 -45.42 -20.80
N LEU A 135 -17.61 -44.95 -21.90
CA LEU A 135 -17.72 -45.55 -23.22
C LEU A 135 -16.58 -46.53 -23.50
N ASP A 136 -16.93 -47.72 -24.00
CA ASP A 136 -16.02 -48.70 -24.58
C ASP A 136 -16.11 -48.62 -26.12
N GLY A 137 -15.52 -47.53 -26.67
CA GLY A 137 -15.66 -47.16 -28.08
C GLY A 137 -16.83 -46.22 -28.39
N ALA A 138 -16.96 -45.80 -29.66
CA ALA A 138 -17.85 -44.72 -30.08
C ALA A 138 -19.35 -45.10 -30.16
N ASP A 139 -19.72 -46.38 -30.01
CA ASP A 139 -21.09 -46.86 -30.26
C ASP A 139 -22.13 -46.22 -29.35
N GLY A 140 -21.90 -46.16 -28.03
CA GLY A 140 -22.82 -45.51 -27.09
C GLY A 140 -22.93 -43.99 -27.31
N ALA A 141 -21.85 -43.34 -27.77
CA ALA A 141 -21.90 -41.93 -28.17
C ALA A 141 -22.70 -41.73 -29.46
N ARG A 142 -22.67 -42.68 -30.40
CA ARG A 142 -23.48 -42.65 -31.62
C ARG A 142 -24.97 -42.75 -31.34
N GLU A 143 -25.35 -43.60 -30.39
CA GLU A 143 -26.74 -43.70 -29.91
C GLU A 143 -27.19 -42.38 -29.26
N LEU A 144 -26.38 -41.79 -28.38
CA LEU A 144 -26.70 -40.51 -27.75
C LEU A 144 -26.77 -39.36 -28.79
N LEU A 145 -25.87 -39.32 -29.76
CA LEU A 145 -25.88 -38.33 -30.84
C LEU A 145 -27.14 -38.44 -31.70
N ALA A 146 -27.59 -39.65 -32.03
CA ALA A 146 -28.86 -39.85 -32.74
C ALA A 146 -30.09 -39.42 -31.91
N ALA A 147 -30.00 -39.49 -30.58
CA ALA A 147 -31.04 -39.05 -29.65
C ALA A 147 -30.96 -37.54 -29.27
N SER A 148 -29.87 -36.85 -29.63
CA SER A 148 -29.58 -35.47 -29.21
C SER A 148 -29.45 -34.54 -30.42
N PRO A 149 -30.53 -33.93 -30.92
CA PRO A 149 -30.53 -33.17 -32.18
C PRO A 149 -29.62 -31.93 -32.21
N GLN A 150 -29.14 -31.49 -31.05
CA GLN A 150 -28.19 -30.38 -30.90
C GLN A 150 -26.72 -30.84 -30.96
N GLY A 151 -26.46 -32.15 -30.97
CA GLY A 151 -25.14 -32.75 -30.83
C GLY A 151 -24.87 -33.31 -29.43
N ILE A 152 -23.63 -33.78 -29.22
CA ILE A 152 -23.11 -34.25 -27.93
C ILE A 152 -21.76 -33.62 -27.60
N ALA A 153 -21.43 -33.55 -26.31
CA ALA A 153 -20.09 -33.29 -25.82
C ALA A 153 -19.46 -34.60 -25.32
N LEU A 154 -18.39 -35.04 -25.97
CA LEU A 154 -17.48 -36.05 -25.44
C LEU A 154 -16.64 -35.39 -24.34
N LYS A 155 -16.53 -36.03 -23.18
CA LYS A 155 -15.77 -35.53 -22.01
C LYS A 155 -14.88 -36.63 -21.44
N ALA A 156 -13.64 -36.29 -21.10
CA ALA A 156 -12.74 -37.16 -20.34
C ALA A 156 -13.27 -37.38 -18.90
N VAL A 157 -13.16 -38.60 -18.38
CA VAL A 157 -13.60 -38.92 -17.00
C VAL A 157 -12.80 -38.14 -15.95
N ALA A 158 -11.47 -38.07 -16.12
CA ALA A 158 -10.56 -37.32 -15.25
C ALA A 158 -10.34 -35.85 -15.69
N GLY A 159 -11.14 -35.33 -16.63
CA GLY A 159 -10.95 -34.01 -17.23
C GLY A 159 -11.55 -32.86 -16.40
N GLY A 160 -10.73 -31.84 -16.14
CA GLY A 160 -11.13 -30.57 -15.53
C GLY A 160 -10.75 -29.35 -16.38
N GLY A 161 -11.35 -28.20 -16.10
CA GLY A 161 -11.00 -26.91 -16.73
C GLY A 161 -11.18 -26.85 -18.25
N GLY A 162 -12.23 -27.48 -18.78
CA GLY A 162 -12.57 -27.44 -20.21
C GLY A 162 -11.66 -28.26 -21.14
N ARG A 163 -10.60 -28.90 -20.63
CA ARG A 163 -9.66 -29.74 -21.39
C ARG A 163 -10.20 -31.15 -21.56
N GLY A 164 -9.96 -31.77 -22.73
CA GLY A 164 -10.53 -33.09 -23.05
C GLY A 164 -12.05 -33.05 -23.22
N ILE A 165 -12.57 -31.98 -23.85
CA ILE A 165 -13.97 -31.85 -24.26
C ILE A 165 -14.04 -31.63 -25.77
N ALA A 166 -14.73 -32.51 -26.48
CA ALA A 166 -14.96 -32.42 -27.92
C ALA A 166 -16.47 -32.42 -28.22
N VAL A 167 -16.98 -31.35 -28.83
CA VAL A 167 -18.36 -31.28 -29.31
C VAL A 167 -18.45 -31.99 -30.66
N VAL A 168 -19.50 -32.80 -30.84
CA VAL A 168 -19.80 -33.52 -32.08
C VAL A 168 -21.27 -33.24 -32.43
N THR A 169 -21.49 -32.54 -33.53
CA THR A 169 -22.83 -32.29 -34.07
C THR A 169 -23.17 -33.20 -35.25
N GLU A 170 -22.15 -33.66 -35.99
CA GLU A 170 -22.32 -34.48 -37.20
C GLU A 170 -21.83 -35.93 -37.00
N PRO A 171 -22.61 -36.96 -37.36
CA PRO A 171 -22.22 -38.36 -37.16
C PRO A 171 -20.89 -38.79 -37.81
N GLY A 172 -20.48 -38.11 -38.89
CA GLY A 172 -19.21 -38.38 -39.59
C GLY A 172 -17.96 -37.96 -38.81
N GLU A 173 -18.09 -37.08 -37.82
CA GLU A 173 -16.97 -36.54 -37.04
C GLU A 173 -16.68 -37.35 -35.77
N LEU A 174 -17.63 -38.17 -35.35
CA LEU A 174 -17.65 -38.83 -34.04
C LEU A 174 -16.40 -39.68 -33.76
N GLU A 175 -15.99 -40.54 -34.69
CA GLU A 175 -14.84 -41.44 -34.50
C GLU A 175 -13.53 -40.66 -34.30
N ALA A 176 -13.33 -39.61 -35.11
CA ALA A 176 -12.14 -38.76 -35.03
C ALA A 176 -12.15 -37.89 -33.76
N ALA A 177 -13.32 -37.42 -33.34
CA ALA A 177 -13.49 -36.67 -32.09
C ALA A 177 -13.28 -37.55 -30.85
N PHE A 178 -13.77 -38.80 -30.85
CA PHE A 178 -13.59 -39.76 -29.78
C PHE A 178 -12.12 -40.17 -29.62
N ALA A 179 -11.47 -40.55 -30.71
CA ALA A 179 -10.04 -40.89 -30.70
C ALA A 179 -9.17 -39.73 -30.22
N ARG A 180 -9.48 -38.48 -30.64
CA ARG A 180 -8.80 -37.28 -30.16
C ARG A 180 -9.04 -37.02 -28.67
N CYS A 181 -10.30 -37.08 -28.22
CA CYS A 181 -10.67 -36.87 -26.82
C CYS A 181 -9.98 -37.87 -25.88
N ALA A 182 -9.98 -39.16 -26.24
CA ALA A 182 -9.30 -40.21 -25.47
C ALA A 182 -7.77 -40.04 -25.46
N ALA A 183 -7.16 -39.66 -26.59
CA ALA A 183 -5.73 -39.39 -26.67
C ALA A 183 -5.31 -38.16 -25.83
N GLU A 184 -6.09 -37.08 -25.87
CA GLU A 184 -5.90 -35.90 -25.01
C GLU A 184 -6.08 -36.23 -23.53
N ALA A 185 -7.10 -37.00 -23.18
CA ALA A 185 -7.37 -37.46 -21.82
C ALA A 185 -6.17 -38.27 -21.27
N ARG A 186 -5.67 -39.23 -22.06
CA ARG A 186 -4.49 -40.03 -21.72
C ARG A 186 -3.23 -39.20 -21.53
N ALA A 187 -2.99 -38.24 -22.43
CA ALA A 187 -1.80 -37.39 -22.39
C ALA A 187 -1.85 -36.37 -21.23
N GLY A 188 -3.04 -35.88 -20.89
CA GLY A 188 -3.25 -34.88 -19.84
C GLY A 188 -3.37 -35.46 -18.43
N PHE A 189 -4.11 -36.56 -18.27
CA PHE A 189 -4.56 -37.08 -16.97
C PHE A 189 -4.16 -38.54 -16.71
N GLY A 190 -3.53 -39.22 -17.67
CA GLY A 190 -3.15 -40.64 -17.55
C GLY A 190 -4.32 -41.63 -17.68
N ASP A 191 -5.53 -41.14 -17.91
CA ASP A 191 -6.78 -41.90 -18.04
C ASP A 191 -7.39 -41.63 -19.42
N ASP A 192 -7.58 -42.66 -20.25
CA ASP A 192 -8.14 -42.55 -21.60
C ASP A 192 -9.66 -42.73 -21.66
N ARG A 193 -10.32 -42.90 -20.51
CA ARG A 193 -11.78 -43.10 -20.43
C ARG A 193 -12.54 -41.81 -20.77
N VAL A 194 -13.51 -41.96 -21.66
CA VAL A 194 -14.39 -40.89 -22.16
C VAL A 194 -15.85 -41.28 -21.92
N PHE A 195 -16.71 -40.29 -21.70
CA PHE A 195 -18.17 -40.43 -21.71
C PHE A 195 -18.79 -39.32 -22.58
N ALA A 196 -20.07 -39.43 -22.92
CA ALA A 196 -20.79 -38.44 -23.71
C ALA A 196 -21.98 -37.84 -22.94
N GLU A 197 -22.23 -36.55 -23.16
CA GLU A 197 -23.41 -35.83 -22.66
C GLU A 197 -24.09 -35.06 -23.80
N GLU A 198 -25.38 -34.75 -23.67
CA GLU A 198 -26.13 -33.88 -24.57
C GLU A 198 -25.40 -32.53 -24.72
N TRP A 199 -25.21 -32.07 -25.96
CA TRP A 199 -24.74 -30.70 -26.19
C TRP A 199 -25.90 -29.73 -26.02
N PHE A 200 -25.85 -28.96 -24.94
CA PHE A 200 -26.84 -27.92 -24.65
C PHE A 200 -26.48 -26.64 -25.43
N ALA A 201 -26.85 -26.61 -26.71
CA ALA A 201 -26.59 -25.47 -27.58
C ALA A 201 -27.39 -24.22 -27.16
N GLY A 202 -26.82 -23.03 -27.36
CA GLY A 202 -27.46 -21.75 -27.01
C GLY A 202 -27.60 -21.51 -25.49
N ALA A 203 -26.84 -22.23 -24.67
CA ALA A 203 -26.94 -22.17 -23.22
C ALA A 203 -26.28 -20.93 -22.61
N ARG A 204 -26.93 -20.37 -21.59
CA ARG A 204 -26.30 -19.55 -20.55
C ARG A 204 -25.78 -20.44 -19.43
N HIS A 205 -24.64 -20.09 -18.85
CA HIS A 205 -24.09 -20.72 -17.65
C HIS A 205 -24.53 -19.89 -16.43
N ILE A 206 -25.50 -20.40 -15.68
CA ILE A 206 -26.09 -19.74 -14.52
C ILE A 206 -25.68 -20.49 -13.26
N GLU A 207 -25.32 -19.76 -12.22
CA GLU A 207 -24.84 -20.33 -10.97
C GLU A 207 -25.64 -19.82 -9.80
N VAL A 208 -25.77 -20.64 -8.75
CA VAL A 208 -26.34 -20.23 -7.47
C VAL A 208 -25.26 -20.36 -6.40
N GLN A 209 -24.92 -19.24 -5.74
CA GLN A 209 -24.10 -19.25 -4.53
C GLN A 209 -24.96 -19.73 -3.37
N CYS A 210 -24.48 -20.76 -2.68
CA CYS A 210 -25.11 -21.32 -1.51
C CYS A 210 -24.15 -21.31 -0.31
N ALA A 211 -24.72 -21.38 0.88
CA ALA A 211 -24.02 -21.68 2.12
C ALA A 211 -24.81 -22.73 2.90
N GLY A 212 -24.14 -23.82 3.26
CA GLY A 212 -24.64 -24.81 4.21
C GLY A 212 -24.25 -24.42 5.63
N LEU A 213 -25.22 -24.32 6.54
CA LEU A 213 -25.03 -23.71 7.85
C LEU A 213 -24.60 -24.69 8.95
N GLY A 214 -24.37 -25.97 8.61
CA GLY A 214 -23.94 -27.01 9.55
C GLY A 214 -25.04 -27.53 10.50
N ASP A 215 -26.26 -27.00 10.42
CA ASP A 215 -27.45 -27.43 11.17
C ASP A 215 -28.49 -28.13 10.28
N GLY A 216 -28.07 -28.62 9.12
CA GLY A 216 -28.92 -29.20 8.07
C GLY A 216 -29.64 -28.18 7.19
N ARG A 217 -29.56 -26.86 7.48
CA ARG A 217 -30.07 -25.81 6.58
C ARG A 217 -29.03 -25.44 5.52
N VAL A 218 -29.50 -25.25 4.30
CA VAL A 218 -28.76 -24.60 3.22
C VAL A 218 -29.55 -23.37 2.76
N VAL A 219 -28.85 -22.27 2.50
CA VAL A 219 -29.43 -21.04 1.97
C VAL A 219 -28.74 -20.65 0.66
N ALA A 220 -29.53 -20.35 -0.37
CA ALA A 220 -29.06 -19.62 -1.54
C ALA A 220 -28.98 -18.12 -1.21
N VAL A 221 -27.85 -17.48 -1.53
CA VAL A 221 -27.61 -16.05 -1.23
C VAL A 221 -27.68 -15.15 -2.46
N GLY A 222 -27.48 -15.71 -3.65
CA GLY A 222 -27.49 -14.97 -4.92
C GLY A 222 -27.17 -15.87 -6.10
N ASP A 223 -27.42 -15.38 -7.31
CA ASP A 223 -27.03 -16.03 -8.57
C ASP A 223 -26.05 -15.19 -9.40
N ARG A 224 -25.36 -15.86 -10.31
CA ARG A 224 -24.41 -15.26 -11.27
C ARG A 224 -24.68 -15.78 -12.67
N ASP A 225 -24.38 -14.96 -13.66
CA ASP A 225 -24.22 -15.36 -15.05
C ASP A 225 -22.74 -15.31 -15.42
N CYS A 226 -22.20 -16.49 -15.75
CA CYS A 226 -20.81 -16.70 -16.11
C CYS A 226 -20.69 -17.18 -17.56
N SER A 227 -21.65 -16.83 -18.43
CA SER A 227 -21.72 -17.28 -19.83
C SER A 227 -20.63 -16.72 -20.73
N LEU A 228 -19.99 -15.61 -20.36
CA LEU A 228 -18.87 -15.03 -21.13
C LEU A 228 -17.59 -15.83 -20.90
N GLN A 229 -17.49 -16.94 -21.63
CA GLN A 229 -16.39 -17.91 -21.54
C GLN A 229 -15.66 -18.02 -22.88
N ARG A 230 -14.32 -18.07 -22.83
CA ARG A 230 -13.46 -18.33 -24.01
C ARG A 230 -12.92 -19.74 -23.90
N ARG A 231 -13.29 -20.64 -24.81
CA ARG A 231 -12.96 -22.07 -24.75
C ARG A 231 -13.31 -22.73 -23.40
N ARG A 232 -14.44 -22.31 -22.78
CA ARG A 232 -14.92 -22.72 -21.44
C ARG A 232 -14.12 -22.21 -20.23
N GLN A 233 -13.15 -21.30 -20.43
CA GLN A 233 -12.58 -20.51 -19.34
C GLN A 233 -13.47 -19.27 -19.12
N LYS A 234 -13.94 -19.04 -17.88
CA LYS A 234 -14.73 -17.85 -17.51
C LYS A 234 -13.87 -16.58 -17.58
N VAL A 235 -14.43 -15.48 -18.12
CA VAL A 235 -13.68 -14.24 -18.43
C VAL A 235 -14.36 -12.98 -17.87
N ILE A 236 -15.68 -12.93 -17.92
CA ILE A 236 -16.52 -11.86 -17.37
C ILE A 236 -17.74 -12.49 -16.69
N GLU A 237 -18.04 -12.04 -15.48
CA GLU A 237 -19.05 -12.60 -14.59
C GLU A 237 -19.98 -11.50 -14.10
N ILE A 238 -21.29 -11.79 -14.04
CA ILE A 238 -22.33 -10.80 -13.75
C ILE A 238 -23.20 -11.30 -12.59
N ALA A 239 -23.46 -10.47 -11.59
CA ALA A 239 -24.45 -10.74 -10.54
C ALA A 239 -25.47 -9.58 -10.41
N PRO A 240 -26.76 -9.86 -10.14
CA PRO A 240 -27.42 -11.15 -10.35
C PRO A 240 -27.47 -11.51 -11.86
N ALA A 241 -27.79 -12.75 -12.18
CA ALA A 241 -27.94 -13.21 -13.57
C ALA A 241 -29.01 -12.38 -14.31
N PRO A 242 -28.65 -11.59 -15.34
CA PRO A 242 -29.56 -10.62 -15.94
C PRO A 242 -30.67 -11.27 -16.77
N GLY A 243 -31.87 -10.68 -16.80
CA GLY A 243 -32.98 -11.15 -17.64
C GLY A 243 -33.48 -12.58 -17.39
N LEU A 244 -33.09 -13.22 -16.28
CA LEU A 244 -33.57 -14.55 -15.91
C LEU A 244 -35.02 -14.45 -15.38
N ASP A 245 -35.92 -15.32 -15.86
CA ASP A 245 -37.30 -15.35 -15.38
C ASP A 245 -37.33 -15.59 -13.85
N PRO A 246 -38.06 -14.78 -13.06
CA PRO A 246 -38.09 -14.93 -11.60
C PRO A 246 -38.59 -16.31 -11.14
N GLY A 247 -39.51 -16.93 -11.88
CA GLY A 247 -40.00 -18.28 -11.60
C GLY A 247 -38.94 -19.34 -11.87
N LEU A 248 -38.16 -19.21 -12.95
CA LEU A 248 -37.02 -20.07 -13.25
C LEU A 248 -35.91 -19.89 -12.21
N ARG A 249 -35.52 -18.66 -11.89
CA ARG A 249 -34.52 -18.35 -10.86
C ARG A 249 -34.88 -19.01 -9.54
N ALA A 250 -36.13 -18.87 -9.08
CA ALA A 250 -36.60 -19.52 -7.85
C ALA A 250 -36.46 -21.05 -7.90
N ARG A 251 -36.73 -21.70 -9.04
CA ARG A 251 -36.54 -23.16 -9.23
C ARG A 251 -35.06 -23.56 -9.21
N LEU A 252 -34.16 -22.76 -9.79
CA LEU A 252 -32.71 -23.03 -9.73
C LEU A 252 -32.19 -22.95 -8.30
N TRP A 253 -32.62 -21.93 -7.54
CA TRP A 253 -32.26 -21.77 -6.13
C TRP A 253 -32.80 -22.92 -5.27
N GLU A 254 -34.08 -23.27 -5.42
CA GLU A 254 -34.68 -24.40 -4.70
C GLU A 254 -33.99 -25.73 -5.04
N ALA A 255 -33.62 -25.95 -6.30
CA ALA A 255 -32.87 -27.14 -6.72
C ALA A 255 -31.47 -27.19 -6.08
N ALA A 256 -30.75 -26.06 -6.04
CA ALA A 256 -29.45 -25.95 -5.39
C ALA A 256 -29.53 -26.22 -3.89
N GLU A 257 -30.48 -25.59 -3.19
CA GLU A 257 -30.73 -25.78 -1.76
C GLU A 257 -31.08 -27.24 -1.43
N ARG A 258 -31.99 -27.86 -2.20
CA ARG A 258 -32.39 -29.26 -2.01
C ARG A 258 -31.27 -30.25 -2.28
N LEU A 259 -30.44 -30.00 -3.30
CA LEU A 259 -29.31 -30.87 -3.64
C LEU A 259 -28.25 -30.88 -2.54
N LEU A 260 -27.88 -29.70 -2.06
CA LEU A 260 -26.88 -29.54 -0.99
C LEU A 260 -27.40 -30.02 0.37
N ALA A 261 -28.68 -29.77 0.70
CA ALA A 261 -29.28 -30.27 1.93
C ALA A 261 -29.32 -31.80 1.99
N ALA A 262 -29.55 -32.47 0.84
CA ALA A 262 -29.50 -33.93 0.75
C ALA A 262 -28.07 -34.51 0.85
N LEU A 263 -27.04 -33.67 0.83
CA LEU A 263 -25.63 -34.03 1.07
C LEU A 263 -25.15 -33.68 2.49
N ASP A 264 -26.03 -33.19 3.36
CA ASP A 264 -25.68 -32.63 4.69
C ASP A 264 -24.56 -31.58 4.59
N TYR A 265 -24.64 -30.74 3.56
CA TYR A 265 -23.57 -29.84 3.18
C TYR A 265 -23.40 -28.70 4.19
N ALA A 266 -22.15 -28.42 4.57
CA ALA A 266 -21.73 -27.28 5.38
C ALA A 266 -20.65 -26.49 4.64
N SER A 267 -20.47 -25.20 4.94
CA SER A 267 -19.58 -24.26 4.21
C SER A 267 -20.19 -23.74 2.89
N LEU A 268 -19.41 -23.02 2.09
CA LEU A 268 -19.83 -22.44 0.81
C LEU A 268 -19.89 -23.47 -0.32
N ALA A 269 -20.86 -23.33 -1.21
CA ALA A 269 -20.97 -24.09 -2.45
C ALA A 269 -21.40 -23.20 -3.62
N THR A 270 -21.04 -23.60 -4.83
CA THR A 270 -21.66 -23.09 -6.06
C THR A 270 -22.31 -24.22 -6.83
N VAL A 271 -23.60 -24.11 -7.11
CA VAL A 271 -24.32 -25.06 -7.97
C VAL A 271 -24.45 -24.44 -9.36
N GLU A 272 -23.87 -25.09 -10.36
CA GLU A 272 -23.81 -24.61 -11.75
C GLU A 272 -24.90 -25.25 -12.60
N PHE A 273 -25.56 -24.46 -13.45
CA PHE A 273 -26.65 -24.87 -14.32
C PHE A 273 -26.44 -24.36 -15.75
N LEU A 274 -26.91 -25.14 -16.74
CA LEU A 274 -27.06 -24.66 -18.12
C LEU A 274 -28.52 -24.31 -18.38
N VAL A 275 -28.78 -23.12 -18.93
CA VAL A 275 -30.13 -22.55 -19.15
C VAL A 275 -30.30 -22.11 -20.59
N ALA A 276 -31.33 -22.60 -21.29
CA ALA A 276 -31.66 -22.25 -22.67
C ALA A 276 -33.18 -22.10 -22.82
N GLY A 277 -33.66 -20.84 -22.74
CA GLY A 277 -35.09 -20.56 -22.57
C GLY A 277 -35.61 -21.13 -21.26
N ASP A 278 -36.77 -21.80 -21.29
CA ASP A 278 -37.37 -22.47 -20.13
C ASP A 278 -36.68 -23.79 -19.74
N ARG A 279 -35.83 -24.35 -20.61
CA ARG A 279 -35.14 -25.63 -20.39
C ARG A 279 -33.84 -25.37 -19.65
N TRP A 280 -33.64 -26.08 -18.55
CA TRP A 280 -32.45 -25.97 -17.70
C TRP A 280 -32.02 -27.36 -17.23
N VAL A 281 -30.73 -27.52 -16.94
CA VAL A 281 -30.14 -28.75 -16.39
C VAL A 281 -29.04 -28.42 -15.38
N LEU A 282 -28.89 -29.25 -14.35
CA LEU A 282 -27.72 -29.23 -13.46
C LEU A 282 -26.46 -29.59 -14.26
N LEU A 283 -25.39 -28.80 -14.10
CA LEU A 283 -24.08 -29.05 -14.67
C LEU A 283 -23.18 -29.75 -13.64
N GLU A 284 -22.88 -29.08 -12.53
CA GLU A 284 -22.05 -29.61 -11.44
C GLU A 284 -22.23 -28.83 -10.13
N VAL A 285 -21.62 -29.34 -9.05
CA VAL A 285 -21.53 -28.65 -7.75
C VAL A 285 -20.05 -28.43 -7.45
N ASN A 286 -19.65 -27.17 -7.32
CA ASN A 286 -18.30 -26.77 -6.93
C ASN A 286 -18.25 -26.60 -5.40
N PRO A 287 -17.55 -27.48 -4.66
CA PRO A 287 -17.66 -27.55 -3.20
C PRO A 287 -16.68 -26.58 -2.48
N ARG A 288 -16.60 -25.33 -2.96
CA ARG A 288 -15.62 -24.33 -2.52
C ARG A 288 -16.09 -22.90 -2.80
N ILE A 289 -15.35 -21.92 -2.26
CA ILE A 289 -15.41 -20.55 -2.77
C ILE A 289 -14.98 -20.52 -4.24
N GLN A 290 -15.63 -19.68 -5.05
CA GLN A 290 -15.25 -19.47 -6.45
C GLN A 290 -14.49 -18.15 -6.63
N VAL A 291 -13.83 -17.97 -7.77
CA VAL A 291 -12.98 -16.80 -8.06
C VAL A 291 -13.84 -15.53 -8.06
N GLU A 292 -14.97 -15.65 -8.74
CA GLU A 292 -16.08 -14.72 -8.98
C GLU A 292 -17.03 -14.54 -7.77
N HIS A 293 -16.65 -14.99 -6.57
CA HIS A 293 -17.46 -14.72 -5.36
C HIS A 293 -17.66 -13.21 -5.13
N THR A 294 -16.72 -12.39 -5.59
CA THR A 294 -16.71 -10.92 -5.44
C THR A 294 -17.97 -10.25 -6.00
N VAL A 295 -18.54 -10.72 -7.11
CA VAL A 295 -19.78 -10.13 -7.67
C VAL A 295 -20.98 -10.43 -6.78
N THR A 296 -20.98 -11.58 -6.10
CA THR A 296 -21.98 -11.89 -5.07
C THR A 296 -21.78 -11.00 -3.84
N GLU A 297 -20.55 -10.77 -3.39
CA GLU A 297 -20.23 -9.84 -2.28
C GLU A 297 -20.69 -8.41 -2.59
N GLU A 298 -20.40 -7.88 -3.78
CA GLU A 298 -20.77 -6.50 -4.18
C GLU A 298 -22.29 -6.25 -4.24
N VAL A 299 -23.10 -7.26 -4.64
CA VAL A 299 -24.57 -7.12 -4.67
C VAL A 299 -25.25 -7.40 -3.33
N THR A 300 -24.68 -8.26 -2.48
CA THR A 300 -25.26 -8.65 -1.18
C THR A 300 -24.74 -7.83 0.01
N GLY A 301 -23.51 -7.33 -0.06
CA GLY A 301 -22.78 -6.73 1.06
C GLY A 301 -22.16 -7.74 2.03
N LEU A 302 -22.15 -9.03 1.70
CA LEU A 302 -21.55 -10.09 2.53
C LEU A 302 -20.03 -10.19 2.31
N ASP A 303 -19.29 -10.57 3.36
CA ASP A 303 -17.96 -11.15 3.24
C ASP A 303 -18.11 -12.68 3.29
N LEU A 304 -17.97 -13.33 2.14
CA LEU A 304 -18.16 -14.78 2.01
C LEU A 304 -17.00 -15.56 2.63
N VAL A 305 -15.77 -15.02 2.63
CA VAL A 305 -14.65 -15.63 3.36
C VAL A 305 -14.91 -15.59 4.87
N ALA A 306 -15.47 -14.49 5.40
CA ALA A 306 -15.81 -14.39 6.81
C ALA A 306 -16.88 -15.44 7.20
N VAL A 307 -17.93 -15.59 6.38
CA VAL A 307 -18.93 -16.66 6.52
C VAL A 307 -18.25 -18.04 6.53
N GLN A 308 -17.32 -18.28 5.61
CA GLN A 308 -16.62 -19.57 5.47
C GLN A 308 -15.74 -19.89 6.70
N LEU A 309 -15.05 -18.89 7.27
CA LEU A 309 -14.23 -19.03 8.47
C LEU A 309 -15.08 -19.23 9.75
N ALA A 310 -16.21 -18.53 9.87
CA ALA A 310 -17.14 -18.71 10.98
C ALA A 310 -17.76 -20.13 10.98
N LEU A 311 -18.20 -20.61 9.81
CA LEU A 311 -18.69 -21.99 9.64
C LEU A 311 -17.61 -23.03 9.97
N ALA A 312 -16.36 -22.81 9.54
CA ALA A 312 -15.23 -23.69 9.88
C ALA A 312 -14.93 -23.73 11.39
N SER A 313 -15.12 -22.60 12.08
CA SER A 313 -14.94 -22.47 13.53
C SER A 313 -16.09 -23.09 14.34
N GLY A 314 -17.16 -23.54 13.69
CA GLY A 314 -18.40 -23.97 14.35
C GLY A 314 -19.18 -22.82 15.00
N GLU A 315 -18.91 -21.57 14.61
CA GLU A 315 -19.64 -20.41 15.11
C GLU A 315 -21.04 -20.33 14.46
N PRO A 316 -22.10 -19.97 15.22
CA PRO A 316 -23.43 -19.81 14.64
C PRO A 316 -23.48 -18.66 13.62
N VAL A 317 -23.71 -18.99 12.35
CA VAL A 317 -23.85 -17.99 11.29
C VAL A 317 -25.33 -17.70 11.03
N ASP A 318 -25.77 -16.48 11.35
CA ASP A 318 -27.09 -15.96 10.98
C ASP A 318 -27.06 -15.36 9.57
N LEU A 319 -27.11 -16.24 8.57
CA LEU A 319 -27.15 -15.87 7.16
C LEU A 319 -28.57 -16.04 6.60
N PRO A 320 -29.30 -14.95 6.31
CA PRO A 320 -30.62 -15.06 5.71
C PRO A 320 -30.52 -15.57 4.27
N ARG A 321 -31.53 -16.33 3.85
CA ARG A 321 -31.74 -16.67 2.43
C ARG A 321 -31.92 -15.38 1.63
N GLY A 322 -31.24 -15.27 0.49
CA GLY A 322 -31.38 -14.15 -0.42
C GLY A 322 -32.79 -14.06 -1.03
N ASP A 323 -33.07 -12.93 -1.68
CA ASP A 323 -34.29 -12.74 -2.46
C ASP A 323 -34.04 -13.11 -3.94
N PRO A 324 -34.75 -14.09 -4.53
CA PRO A 324 -34.74 -14.33 -5.97
C PRO A 324 -35.21 -13.12 -6.81
N GLY A 325 -35.90 -12.13 -6.22
CA GLY A 325 -36.13 -10.83 -6.85
C GLY A 325 -34.84 -10.04 -7.14
N GLY A 326 -33.74 -10.38 -6.46
CA GLY A 326 -32.50 -9.61 -6.42
C GLY A 326 -32.60 -8.39 -5.51
N VAL A 327 -31.48 -7.74 -5.20
CA VAL A 327 -31.48 -6.47 -4.48
C VAL A 327 -31.83 -5.35 -5.47
N PRO A 328 -32.93 -4.60 -5.29
CA PRO A 328 -33.32 -3.56 -6.24
C PRO A 328 -32.24 -2.50 -6.40
N GLY A 329 -31.85 -2.24 -7.65
CA GLY A 329 -30.83 -1.23 -7.96
C GLY A 329 -29.39 -1.65 -7.65
N ARG A 330 -29.07 -2.95 -7.68
CA ARG A 330 -27.68 -3.44 -7.59
C ARG A 330 -27.38 -4.51 -8.65
N PHE A 331 -26.35 -4.23 -9.44
CA PHE A 331 -25.64 -5.19 -10.28
C PHE A 331 -24.14 -5.07 -10.02
N ALA A 332 -23.42 -6.18 -10.17
CA ALA A 332 -21.97 -6.21 -10.20
C ALA A 332 -21.47 -6.94 -11.45
N VAL A 333 -20.33 -6.51 -11.99
CA VAL A 333 -19.64 -7.19 -13.09
C VAL A 333 -18.15 -7.26 -12.78
N GLU A 334 -17.58 -8.47 -12.85
CA GLU A 334 -16.14 -8.75 -12.74
C GLU A 334 -15.54 -8.99 -14.14
N ALA A 335 -14.26 -8.64 -14.30
CA ALA A 335 -13.44 -9.10 -15.42
C ALA A 335 -12.12 -9.68 -14.92
N ARG A 336 -11.76 -10.86 -15.43
CA ARG A 336 -10.50 -11.56 -15.11
C ARG A 336 -9.34 -11.06 -15.97
N VAL A 337 -8.45 -10.26 -15.39
CA VAL A 337 -7.22 -9.82 -16.02
C VAL A 337 -6.16 -10.90 -15.87
N GLY A 338 -5.77 -11.54 -16.97
CA GLY A 338 -4.79 -12.63 -17.01
C GLY A 338 -3.50 -12.25 -17.72
N ALA A 339 -2.40 -12.92 -17.37
CA ALA A 339 -1.10 -12.88 -18.03
C ALA A 339 -1.14 -13.79 -19.27
N GLU A 340 -1.56 -13.23 -20.39
CA GLU A 340 -1.80 -13.99 -21.61
C GLU A 340 -1.45 -13.16 -22.83
N ALA A 341 -0.61 -13.73 -23.71
CA ALA A 341 -0.35 -13.20 -25.03
C ALA A 341 -1.38 -13.77 -26.03
N LEU A 342 -1.96 -12.89 -26.85
CA LEU A 342 -2.95 -13.23 -27.86
C LEU A 342 -2.27 -13.39 -29.23
N ARG A 343 -2.34 -14.59 -29.81
CA ARG A 343 -1.84 -14.85 -31.16
C ARG A 343 -2.91 -14.51 -32.20
N ALA A 344 -2.47 -14.22 -33.43
CA ALA A 344 -3.35 -13.86 -34.55
C ALA A 344 -4.32 -14.97 -35.00
N ASP A 345 -4.06 -16.22 -34.62
CA ASP A 345 -4.91 -17.40 -34.82
C ASP A 345 -5.87 -17.67 -33.63
N GLY A 346 -5.88 -16.78 -32.62
CA GLY A 346 -6.65 -16.94 -31.40
C GLY A 346 -6.12 -18.01 -30.46
N ALA A 347 -4.92 -18.55 -30.69
CA ALA A 347 -4.19 -19.25 -29.64
C ALA A 347 -3.74 -18.26 -28.55
N VAL A 348 -3.64 -18.78 -27.33
CA VAL A 348 -3.35 -18.02 -26.13
C VAL A 348 -2.13 -18.66 -25.47
N GLU A 349 -1.10 -17.88 -25.22
CA GLU A 349 0.12 -18.34 -24.56
C GLU A 349 0.27 -17.65 -23.20
N PRO A 350 0.60 -18.38 -22.11
CA PRO A 350 0.87 -17.76 -20.82
C PRO A 350 1.98 -16.71 -20.94
N ALA A 351 1.65 -15.46 -20.61
CA ALA A 351 2.62 -14.39 -20.60
C ALA A 351 3.49 -14.50 -19.34
N VAL A 352 4.80 -14.35 -19.53
CA VAL A 352 5.78 -14.32 -18.44
C VAL A 352 6.61 -13.06 -18.52
N GLY A 353 7.02 -12.55 -17.37
CA GLY A 353 7.78 -11.31 -17.28
C GLY A 353 7.75 -10.73 -15.88
N ARG A 354 8.26 -9.51 -15.74
CA ARG A 354 8.26 -8.78 -14.48
C ARG A 354 7.36 -7.57 -14.60
N VAL A 355 6.52 -7.32 -13.60
CA VAL A 355 5.64 -6.14 -13.59
C VAL A 355 6.48 -4.89 -13.38
N GLU A 356 6.79 -4.16 -14.45
CA GLU A 356 7.60 -2.94 -14.44
C GLU A 356 6.81 -1.68 -14.06
N GLY A 357 5.48 -1.73 -14.24
CA GLY A 357 4.58 -0.66 -13.88
C GLY A 357 3.18 -1.21 -13.65
N LEU A 358 2.53 -0.71 -12.60
CA LEU A 358 1.22 -1.16 -12.16
C LEU A 358 0.36 0.05 -11.81
N GLU A 359 -0.73 0.25 -12.53
CA GLU A 359 -1.79 1.20 -12.22
C GLU A 359 -3.09 0.41 -12.19
N LEU A 360 -3.64 0.20 -10.99
CA LEU A 360 -4.94 -0.45 -10.81
C LEU A 360 -6.04 0.61 -10.69
N PRO A 361 -7.25 0.35 -11.21
CA PRO A 361 -8.32 1.33 -11.18
C PRO A 361 -8.88 1.50 -9.76
N PHE A 362 -9.22 2.74 -9.41
CA PHE A 362 -9.90 3.09 -8.16
C PHE A 362 -11.12 3.96 -8.44
N GLY A 363 -11.96 4.13 -7.42
CA GLY A 363 -13.15 4.99 -7.42
C GLY A 363 -14.34 4.36 -6.69
N PRO A 364 -15.45 5.10 -6.51
CA PRO A 364 -16.69 4.55 -5.95
C PRO A 364 -17.20 3.36 -6.77
N GLY A 365 -17.57 2.26 -6.11
CA GLY A 365 -18.05 1.06 -6.77
C GLY A 365 -17.01 0.36 -7.67
N VAL A 366 -15.71 0.56 -7.41
CA VAL A 366 -14.62 -0.18 -8.06
C VAL A 366 -13.81 -0.92 -7.00
N ARG A 367 -13.80 -2.25 -7.12
CA ARG A 367 -13.03 -3.19 -6.32
C ARG A 367 -12.00 -3.88 -7.19
N VAL A 368 -10.80 -4.12 -6.65
CA VAL A 368 -9.72 -4.83 -7.35
C VAL A 368 -9.03 -5.78 -6.40
N ASP A 369 -9.15 -7.07 -6.68
CA ASP A 369 -8.52 -8.14 -5.92
C ASP A 369 -7.33 -8.65 -6.76
N SER A 370 -6.11 -8.57 -6.24
CA SER A 370 -4.89 -8.88 -7.00
C SER A 370 -3.72 -9.25 -6.08
N TRP A 371 -2.77 -10.02 -6.62
CA TRP A 371 -1.50 -10.34 -5.97
C TRP A 371 -0.30 -9.56 -6.54
N LEU A 372 -0.56 -8.56 -7.39
CA LEU A 372 0.49 -7.78 -8.04
C LEU A 372 0.98 -6.60 -7.20
N ARG A 373 2.30 -6.41 -7.22
CA ARG A 373 3.00 -5.18 -6.85
C ARG A 373 4.02 -4.82 -7.94
N PRO A 374 4.49 -3.56 -8.02
CA PRO A 374 5.65 -3.24 -8.85
C PRO A 374 6.82 -4.18 -8.52
N GLY A 375 7.39 -4.78 -9.56
CA GLY A 375 8.47 -5.76 -9.46
C GLY A 375 8.05 -7.21 -9.27
N THR A 376 6.75 -7.55 -9.17
CA THR A 376 6.28 -8.94 -9.14
C THR A 376 6.76 -9.72 -10.36
N GLN A 377 7.30 -10.92 -10.13
CA GLN A 377 7.64 -11.87 -11.18
C GLN A 377 6.40 -12.71 -11.54
N VAL A 378 6.05 -12.75 -12.81
CA VAL A 378 4.99 -13.59 -13.38
C VAL A 378 5.65 -14.70 -14.18
N GLY A 379 5.45 -15.95 -13.75
CA GLY A 379 5.96 -17.16 -14.40
C GLY A 379 4.84 -18.03 -14.98
N ALA A 380 5.20 -18.96 -15.88
CA ALA A 380 4.25 -19.86 -16.55
C ALA A 380 3.87 -21.11 -15.73
N LEU A 381 4.33 -21.22 -14.49
CA LEU A 381 4.09 -22.38 -13.63
C LEU A 381 2.69 -22.37 -13.01
N TYR A 382 2.10 -21.19 -12.80
CA TYR A 382 0.81 -21.02 -12.13
C TYR A 382 -0.29 -20.54 -13.10
N ASP A 383 -1.52 -20.45 -12.58
CA ASP A 383 -2.65 -19.85 -13.28
C ASP A 383 -2.35 -18.41 -13.75
N SER A 384 -2.92 -18.02 -14.89
CA SER A 384 -2.64 -16.73 -15.52
C SER A 384 -3.27 -15.53 -14.80
N LEU A 385 -4.22 -15.71 -13.88
CA LEU A 385 -4.95 -14.61 -13.24
C LEU A 385 -4.02 -13.66 -12.47
N LEU A 386 -4.00 -12.40 -12.90
CA LEU A 386 -3.23 -11.30 -12.28
C LEU A 386 -4.10 -10.47 -11.34
N ALA A 387 -5.30 -10.11 -11.79
CA ALA A 387 -6.23 -9.28 -11.03
C ALA A 387 -7.68 -9.57 -11.46
N LYS A 388 -8.59 -9.41 -10.51
CA LYS A 388 -10.03 -9.33 -10.74
C LYS A 388 -10.44 -7.87 -10.62
N VAL A 389 -11.07 -7.32 -11.64
CA VAL A 389 -11.59 -5.94 -11.60
C VAL A 389 -13.11 -6.04 -11.53
N THR A 390 -13.66 -5.76 -10.36
CA THR A 390 -15.09 -5.88 -10.07
C THR A 390 -15.67 -4.49 -9.88
N VAL A 391 -16.83 -4.23 -10.49
CA VAL A 391 -17.53 -2.96 -10.29
C VAL A 391 -19.00 -3.17 -9.98
N SER A 392 -19.57 -2.29 -9.17
CA SER A 392 -20.98 -2.26 -8.84
C SER A 392 -21.70 -1.06 -9.49
N GLY A 393 -22.98 -1.23 -9.82
CA GLY A 393 -23.80 -0.23 -10.50
C GLY A 393 -25.30 -0.41 -10.23
N ALA A 394 -26.08 0.64 -10.50
CA ALA A 394 -27.53 0.63 -10.27
C ALA A 394 -28.31 -0.29 -11.24
N ASP A 395 -27.76 -0.51 -12.42
CA ASP A 395 -28.25 -1.42 -13.45
C ASP A 395 -27.06 -2.01 -14.22
N LEU A 396 -27.29 -3.05 -15.02
CA LEU A 396 -26.25 -3.73 -15.80
C LEU A 396 -25.50 -2.77 -16.72
N THR A 397 -26.20 -1.86 -17.41
CA THR A 397 -25.61 -0.85 -18.30
C THR A 397 -24.66 0.08 -17.55
N GLY A 398 -25.03 0.49 -16.34
CA GLY A 398 -24.21 1.27 -15.42
C GLY A 398 -22.95 0.53 -15.00
N ALA A 399 -23.08 -0.74 -14.59
CA ALA A 399 -21.94 -1.58 -14.19
C ALA A 399 -20.99 -1.85 -15.37
N VAL A 400 -21.50 -2.26 -16.55
CA VAL A 400 -20.69 -2.48 -17.77
C VAL A 400 -19.93 -1.20 -18.19
N ARG A 401 -20.58 -0.03 -18.10
CA ARG A 401 -19.93 1.26 -18.37
C ARG A 401 -18.85 1.60 -17.33
N ALA A 402 -19.11 1.33 -16.05
CA ALA A 402 -18.12 1.51 -14.99
C ALA A 402 -16.89 0.60 -15.20
N LEU A 403 -17.12 -0.67 -15.58
CA LEU A 403 -16.06 -1.66 -15.84
C LEU A 403 -15.23 -1.27 -17.05
N THR A 404 -15.88 -0.83 -18.13
CA THR A 404 -15.22 -0.29 -19.33
C THR A 404 -14.29 0.87 -18.95
N GLY A 405 -14.76 1.77 -18.08
CA GLY A 405 -13.96 2.87 -17.55
C GLY A 405 -12.82 2.42 -16.63
N ALA A 406 -13.03 1.41 -15.79
CA ALA A 406 -12.01 0.84 -14.91
C ALA A 406 -10.90 0.16 -15.72
N LEU A 407 -11.24 -0.77 -16.62
CA LEU A 407 -10.27 -1.46 -17.50
C LEU A 407 -9.53 -0.50 -18.44
N ALA A 408 -10.13 0.63 -18.83
CA ALA A 408 -9.44 1.67 -19.58
C ALA A 408 -8.37 2.42 -18.75
N ARG A 409 -8.49 2.45 -17.42
CA ARG A 409 -7.49 3.00 -16.49
C ARG A 409 -6.47 1.97 -16.00
N THR A 410 -6.76 0.67 -16.06
CA THR A 410 -5.79 -0.38 -15.71
C THR A 410 -4.55 -0.33 -16.62
N ARG A 411 -3.36 -0.35 -16.04
CA ARG A 411 -2.08 -0.53 -16.74
C ARG A 411 -1.24 -1.56 -16.00
N ILE A 412 -0.80 -2.58 -16.73
CA ILE A 412 0.21 -3.56 -16.29
C ILE A 412 1.27 -3.54 -17.39
N ARG A 413 2.52 -3.22 -17.04
CA ARG A 413 3.66 -3.16 -17.99
C ARG A 413 4.69 -4.23 -17.66
N GLY A 414 5.38 -4.74 -18.68
CA GLY A 414 6.40 -5.79 -18.57
C GLY A 414 5.86 -7.23 -18.59
N VAL A 415 4.53 -7.39 -18.71
CA VAL A 415 3.82 -8.67 -18.92
C VAL A 415 2.65 -8.41 -19.87
N ASP A 416 2.47 -9.24 -20.90
CA ASP A 416 1.30 -9.16 -21.80
C ASP A 416 0.03 -9.58 -21.05
N THR A 417 -1.12 -8.97 -21.36
CA THR A 417 -2.36 -9.18 -20.61
C THR A 417 -3.60 -9.29 -21.47
N THR A 418 -4.65 -9.91 -20.92
CA THR A 418 -6.00 -9.98 -21.53
C THR A 418 -6.72 -8.63 -21.63
N LEU A 419 -6.18 -7.53 -21.08
CA LEU A 419 -6.84 -6.22 -21.03
C LEU A 419 -7.41 -5.72 -22.38
N PRO A 420 -6.72 -5.86 -23.54
CA PRO A 420 -7.27 -5.44 -24.83
C PRO A 420 -8.48 -6.28 -25.25
N LEU A 421 -8.45 -7.60 -24.99
CA LEU A 421 -9.56 -8.53 -25.27
C LEU A 421 -10.76 -8.27 -24.36
N LEU A 422 -10.55 -8.07 -23.06
CA LEU A 422 -11.62 -7.71 -22.12
C LEU A 422 -12.35 -6.44 -22.57
N ARG A 423 -11.59 -5.43 -23.01
CA ARG A 423 -12.14 -4.17 -23.54
C ARG A 423 -12.88 -4.36 -24.86
N ALA A 424 -12.41 -5.27 -25.73
CA ALA A 424 -13.12 -5.63 -26.96
C ALA A 424 -14.45 -6.34 -26.67
N ILE A 425 -14.49 -7.27 -25.71
CA ILE A 425 -15.70 -8.00 -25.31
C ILE A 425 -16.78 -7.03 -24.78
N LEU A 426 -16.40 -6.09 -23.92
CA LEU A 426 -17.33 -5.08 -23.41
C LEU A 426 -17.82 -4.13 -24.52
N ALA A 427 -16.93 -3.72 -25.43
CA ALA A 427 -17.30 -2.89 -26.58
C ALA A 427 -18.22 -3.61 -27.58
N ALA A 428 -18.12 -4.94 -27.69
CA ALA A 428 -18.95 -5.78 -28.53
C ALA A 428 -20.39 -6.00 -27.99
N GLY A 429 -20.71 -5.46 -26.81
CA GLY A 429 -22.07 -5.43 -26.24
C GLY A 429 -22.57 -6.79 -25.72
N LEU A 430 -21.67 -7.74 -25.46
CA LEU A 430 -22.05 -9.14 -25.15
C LEU A 430 -22.51 -9.39 -23.71
N ALA A 431 -22.33 -8.43 -22.80
CA ALA A 431 -22.71 -8.58 -21.39
C ALA A 431 -24.24 -8.56 -21.21
N GLY A 432 -24.81 -9.71 -20.82
CA GLY A 432 -26.19 -9.85 -20.36
C GLY A 432 -27.08 -10.79 -21.17
N GLU A 433 -26.74 -11.05 -22.43
CA GLU A 433 -27.50 -11.94 -23.34
C GLU A 433 -26.63 -13.03 -23.98
N ALA A 434 -25.32 -13.06 -23.70
CA ALA A 434 -24.39 -14.02 -24.28
C ALA A 434 -24.65 -15.47 -23.84
N THR A 435 -24.42 -16.40 -24.76
CA THR A 435 -24.33 -17.85 -24.51
C THR A 435 -22.88 -18.24 -24.24
N THR A 436 -22.67 -19.46 -23.73
CA THR A 436 -21.34 -20.07 -23.49
C THR A 436 -20.46 -20.20 -24.73
N THR A 437 -21.02 -20.03 -25.94
CA THR A 437 -20.29 -20.05 -27.22
C THR A 437 -20.08 -18.66 -27.82
N ALA A 438 -20.73 -17.61 -27.33
CA ALA A 438 -20.78 -16.30 -27.98
C ALA A 438 -19.41 -15.61 -28.15
N LEU A 439 -18.46 -15.87 -27.24
CA LEU A 439 -17.07 -15.37 -27.39
C LEU A 439 -16.27 -16.18 -28.42
N ASP A 440 -16.43 -17.49 -28.44
CA ASP A 440 -15.72 -18.37 -29.38
C ASP A 440 -16.25 -18.17 -30.82
N GLU A 441 -17.56 -17.94 -30.98
CA GLU A 441 -18.22 -17.62 -32.27
C GLU A 441 -17.76 -16.27 -32.85
N ARG A 442 -17.50 -15.27 -32.00
CA ARG A 442 -17.03 -13.92 -32.41
C ARG A 442 -15.51 -13.73 -32.24
N LEU A 443 -14.76 -14.80 -31.99
CA LEU A 443 -13.35 -14.69 -31.56
C LEU A 443 -12.48 -13.91 -32.56
N GLY A 444 -12.66 -14.10 -33.87
CA GLY A 444 -11.93 -13.36 -34.90
C GLY A 444 -12.15 -11.84 -34.83
N GLU A 445 -13.42 -11.42 -34.78
CA GLU A 445 -13.82 -10.01 -34.64
C GLU A 445 -13.26 -9.39 -33.35
N LEU A 446 -13.36 -10.14 -32.23
CA LEU A 446 -12.87 -9.70 -30.92
C LEU A 446 -11.34 -9.57 -30.88
N LEU A 447 -10.60 -10.43 -31.58
CA LEU A 447 -9.14 -10.35 -31.69
C LEU A 447 -8.70 -9.18 -32.57
N GLU A 448 -9.37 -8.92 -33.69
CA GLU A 448 -9.12 -7.73 -34.53
C GLU A 448 -9.35 -6.45 -33.73
N ALA A 449 -10.46 -6.36 -33.00
CA ALA A 449 -10.76 -5.24 -32.11
C ALA A 449 -9.73 -5.11 -30.97
N ALA A 450 -9.33 -6.22 -30.35
CA ALA A 450 -8.30 -6.23 -29.29
C ALA A 450 -6.94 -5.75 -29.80
N ALA A 451 -6.52 -6.18 -31.00
CA ALA A 451 -5.29 -5.72 -31.63
C ALA A 451 -5.34 -4.20 -31.92
N GLY A 452 -6.47 -3.68 -32.39
CA GLY A 452 -6.67 -2.23 -32.56
C GLY A 452 -6.62 -1.46 -31.23
N ILE A 453 -7.17 -2.02 -30.15
CA ILE A 453 -7.12 -1.43 -28.80
C ILE A 453 -5.68 -1.44 -28.25
N ALA A 454 -4.91 -2.50 -28.48
CA ALA A 454 -3.51 -2.59 -28.08
C ALA A 454 -2.63 -1.59 -28.85
N ALA A 455 -2.76 -1.53 -30.18
CA ALA A 455 -2.04 -0.58 -31.02
C ALA A 455 -2.38 0.89 -30.71
N ALA A 456 -3.59 1.17 -30.21
CA ALA A 456 -3.98 2.50 -29.75
C ALA A 456 -3.52 2.84 -28.32
N ALA A 457 -3.03 1.86 -27.55
CA ALA A 457 -2.45 2.07 -26.22
C ALA A 457 -0.93 2.32 -26.26
N GLU A 458 -0.26 1.88 -27.34
CA GLU A 458 1.13 2.24 -27.70
C GLU A 458 1.24 3.74 -28.01
N PRO A 459 2.10 4.52 -27.31
CA PRO A 459 2.37 5.91 -27.65
C PRO A 459 3.27 6.04 -28.90
N GLY A 460 2.77 5.68 -30.09
CA GLY A 460 3.61 5.73 -31.30
C GLY A 460 2.96 5.58 -32.68
N ALA A 461 1.76 4.99 -32.83
CA ALA A 461 1.29 4.54 -34.15
C ALA A 461 -0.07 5.12 -34.60
N ARG A 462 -0.05 6.18 -35.41
CA ARG A 462 -1.14 6.55 -36.34
C ARG A 462 -0.61 7.13 -37.66
N GLY A 463 -0.47 6.27 -38.68
CA GLY A 463 -0.56 6.67 -40.10
C GLY A 463 -2.02 6.50 -40.55
N SER A 464 -2.66 7.54 -41.10
CA SER A 464 -2.71 7.86 -42.53
C SER A 464 -3.61 6.91 -43.36
N SER A 465 -4.77 7.41 -43.78
CA SER A 465 -5.61 6.84 -44.84
C SER A 465 -5.95 7.94 -45.86
N ASP A 466 -5.73 7.66 -47.13
CA ASP A 466 -5.71 8.64 -48.24
C ASP A 466 -7.06 9.26 -48.64
N GLY A 467 -6.98 10.38 -49.39
CA GLY A 467 -8.12 11.05 -50.01
C GLY A 467 -7.79 12.32 -50.81
N ASP A 468 -6.84 12.24 -51.77
CA ASP A 468 -6.56 13.31 -52.75
C ASP A 468 -7.68 13.38 -53.82
N PRO A 469 -8.06 14.57 -54.36
CA PRO A 469 -7.39 15.06 -55.57
C PRO A 469 -7.24 16.60 -55.71
N GLY A 470 -5.99 17.06 -55.92
CA GLY A 470 -5.64 17.60 -57.24
C GLY A 470 -5.06 19.03 -57.40
N SER A 471 -4.10 19.11 -58.35
CA SER A 471 -3.66 20.31 -59.12
C SER A 471 -2.84 21.41 -58.41
N ALA A 472 -1.71 21.94 -58.95
CA ALA A 472 -0.95 21.63 -60.16
C ALA A 472 0.43 22.39 -60.20
N LEU A 473 1.41 21.89 -60.98
CA LEU A 473 2.58 22.60 -61.57
C LEU A 473 3.52 23.38 -60.60
N GLY A 474 4.70 22.88 -60.19
CA GLY A 474 5.97 22.90 -60.97
C GLY A 474 6.99 23.89 -60.34
N SER A 475 8.32 23.85 -60.53
CA SER A 475 9.25 22.95 -61.24
C SER A 475 10.68 23.01 -60.61
N GLY A 476 11.63 22.17 -61.04
CA GLY A 476 13.01 22.08 -60.48
C GLY A 476 14.06 23.04 -61.08
N PRO A 477 15.39 22.79 -60.93
CA PRO A 477 16.06 21.54 -60.50
C PRO A 477 17.13 21.68 -59.37
N ASP A 478 17.77 20.54 -59.06
CA ASP A 478 19.02 20.30 -58.30
C ASP A 478 19.06 20.59 -56.78
N GLY A 479 19.47 19.54 -56.02
CA GLY A 479 19.94 19.66 -54.63
C GLY A 479 19.06 19.03 -53.53
N GLN A 480 19.27 17.74 -53.27
CA GLN A 480 18.99 16.98 -52.01
C GLN A 480 17.88 17.52 -51.06
N PRO A 481 16.72 16.85 -50.93
CA PRO A 481 15.67 17.27 -49.99
C PRO A 481 16.08 17.03 -48.53
N ALA A 482 15.66 17.94 -47.65
CA ALA A 482 16.06 17.99 -46.25
C ALA A 482 15.50 16.82 -45.41
N GLY A 483 16.36 16.19 -44.60
CA GLY A 483 15.95 15.23 -43.58
C GLY A 483 15.28 15.93 -42.40
N ALA A 484 14.01 15.63 -42.16
CA ALA A 484 13.30 16.08 -40.97
C ALA A 484 13.85 15.37 -39.71
N SER A 485 14.57 16.10 -38.87
CA SER A 485 15.13 15.62 -37.59
C SER A 485 14.32 16.14 -36.41
N GLY A 486 13.12 15.59 -36.22
CA GLY A 486 12.37 15.70 -34.96
C GLY A 486 13.00 14.82 -33.86
N PRO A 487 12.89 15.19 -32.57
CA PRO A 487 13.69 14.59 -31.51
C PRO A 487 13.17 13.21 -31.05
N GLY A 488 13.49 12.17 -31.82
CA GLY A 488 13.52 10.79 -31.33
C GLY A 488 14.69 10.59 -30.36
N GLY A 489 14.49 11.00 -29.10
CA GLY A 489 15.45 10.76 -28.01
C GLY A 489 15.03 9.57 -27.17
N THR A 490 15.40 8.35 -27.61
CA THR A 490 15.15 7.11 -26.85
C THR A 490 15.88 7.15 -25.51
N GLY A 491 15.12 7.13 -24.41
CA GLY A 491 15.66 6.90 -23.08
C GLY A 491 16.07 5.44 -22.93
N ALA A 492 17.37 5.15 -23.04
CA ALA A 492 17.90 3.81 -22.84
C ALA A 492 17.65 3.32 -21.39
N PRO A 493 17.34 2.03 -21.19
CA PRO A 493 17.04 1.48 -19.86
C PRO A 493 18.29 1.28 -19.02
N VAL A 494 18.18 1.59 -17.72
CA VAL A 494 19.14 1.23 -16.66
C VAL A 494 18.31 1.02 -15.37
N SER A 495 18.30 -0.12 -14.69
CA SER A 495 18.97 -1.41 -14.92
C SER A 495 18.08 -2.54 -14.39
N GLY A 496 17.61 -3.41 -15.28
CA GLY A 496 17.88 -4.84 -15.12
C GLY A 496 19.11 -5.14 -15.97
N ALA A 497 19.89 -6.19 -15.66
CA ALA A 497 21.13 -6.47 -16.37
C ALA A 497 20.89 -6.61 -17.89
N ALA A 498 21.32 -5.62 -18.66
CA ALA A 498 21.29 -5.72 -20.12
C ALA A 498 22.19 -6.88 -20.54
N LEU A 499 21.71 -7.70 -21.47
CA LEU A 499 22.53 -8.75 -22.09
C LEU A 499 23.79 -8.08 -22.68
N PRO A 500 24.99 -8.46 -22.23
CA PRO A 500 26.22 -7.76 -22.61
C PRO A 500 26.48 -7.97 -24.10
N GLU A 501 26.54 -6.87 -24.87
CA GLU A 501 26.78 -6.97 -26.32
C GLU A 501 28.06 -7.77 -26.61
N PRO A 502 28.04 -8.74 -27.56
CA PRO A 502 29.21 -9.54 -27.89
C PRO A 502 30.37 -8.67 -28.35
N GLY A 503 31.55 -8.90 -27.79
CA GLY A 503 32.80 -8.31 -28.27
C GLY A 503 33.21 -8.84 -29.65
N PRO A 504 34.22 -8.22 -30.28
CA PRO A 504 34.75 -8.71 -31.56
C PRO A 504 35.31 -10.12 -31.43
N GLY A 505 34.64 -11.11 -32.05
CA GLY A 505 35.00 -12.54 -31.94
C GLY A 505 34.15 -13.34 -30.95
N GLU A 506 33.18 -12.71 -30.28
CA GLU A 506 32.19 -13.38 -29.44
C GLU A 506 30.84 -13.56 -30.16
N GLU A 507 30.17 -14.69 -29.93
CA GLU A 507 28.82 -14.98 -30.46
C GLU A 507 27.87 -15.49 -29.36
N TYR A 508 26.56 -15.31 -29.55
CA TYR A 508 25.56 -15.87 -28.64
C TYR A 508 25.13 -17.28 -29.03
N VAL A 509 25.31 -18.25 -28.14
CA VAL A 509 24.57 -19.52 -28.20
C VAL A 509 23.20 -19.31 -27.58
N ARG A 510 22.14 -19.56 -28.36
CA ARG A 510 20.74 -19.28 -27.99
C ARG A 510 19.97 -20.58 -27.75
N ALA A 511 18.91 -20.50 -26.95
CA ALA A 511 18.02 -21.62 -26.72
C ALA A 511 17.36 -22.07 -28.03
N PRO A 512 17.51 -23.34 -28.46
CA PRO A 512 16.85 -23.84 -29.66
C PRO A 512 15.32 -23.96 -29.50
N LEU A 513 14.82 -23.97 -28.27
CA LEU A 513 13.43 -24.17 -27.90
C LEU A 513 13.14 -23.59 -26.51
N THR A 514 11.86 -23.34 -26.21
CA THR A 514 11.42 -22.88 -24.89
C THR A 514 11.41 -24.06 -23.91
N GLY A 515 11.99 -23.89 -22.73
CA GLY A 515 12.07 -24.92 -21.69
C GLY A 515 12.87 -24.47 -20.48
N THR A 516 13.15 -25.39 -19.55
CA THR A 516 13.92 -25.09 -18.33
C THR A 516 15.35 -25.60 -18.46
N VAL A 517 16.35 -24.77 -18.15
CA VAL A 517 17.76 -25.19 -18.11
C VAL A 517 17.97 -26.12 -16.92
N ILE A 518 18.11 -27.43 -17.15
CA ILE A 518 18.27 -28.44 -16.08
C ILE A 518 19.74 -28.77 -15.77
N ALA A 519 20.66 -28.44 -16.67
CA ALA A 519 22.10 -28.55 -16.44
C ALA A 519 22.86 -27.50 -17.25
N LEU A 520 24.01 -27.07 -16.72
CA LEU A 520 25.06 -26.35 -17.43
C LEU A 520 26.27 -27.30 -17.50
N GLY A 521 26.85 -27.46 -18.68
CA GLY A 521 27.98 -28.35 -18.96
C GLY A 521 29.26 -27.57 -19.32
N GLU A 522 30.37 -28.30 -19.45
CA GLU A 522 31.66 -27.77 -19.85
C GLU A 522 32.10 -28.38 -21.20
N GLY A 523 32.72 -27.56 -22.07
CA GLY A 523 33.25 -28.01 -23.35
C GLY A 523 32.22 -27.97 -24.48
N SER A 524 32.01 -29.10 -25.19
CA SER A 524 31.17 -29.14 -26.39
C SER A 524 29.66 -29.21 -26.12
N GLU A 525 29.25 -29.58 -24.90
CA GLU A 525 27.86 -29.55 -24.45
C GLU A 525 27.76 -28.52 -23.33
N LEU A 526 27.06 -27.41 -23.62
CA LEU A 526 27.03 -26.23 -22.75
C LEU A 526 25.83 -26.23 -21.81
N ALA A 527 24.67 -26.75 -22.22
CA ALA A 527 23.51 -26.86 -21.37
C ALA A 527 22.60 -28.02 -21.79
N VAL A 528 21.71 -28.43 -20.89
CA VAL A 528 20.58 -29.29 -21.21
C VAL A 528 19.30 -28.54 -20.86
N ILE A 529 18.41 -28.41 -21.83
CA ILE A 529 17.07 -27.83 -21.65
C ILE A 529 16.07 -28.98 -21.54
N GLU A 530 15.29 -29.01 -20.46
CA GLU A 530 14.11 -29.86 -20.39
C GLU A 530 12.91 -29.15 -21.05
N ALA A 531 12.32 -29.81 -22.04
CA ALA A 531 11.06 -29.39 -22.65
C ALA A 531 10.30 -30.60 -23.16
N MET A 532 8.97 -30.56 -23.04
CA MET A 532 8.08 -31.66 -23.48
C MET A 532 8.45 -33.02 -22.86
N LYS A 533 8.93 -33.03 -21.61
CA LYS A 533 9.45 -34.22 -20.88
C LYS A 533 10.65 -34.89 -21.56
N MET A 534 11.40 -34.16 -22.38
CA MET A 534 12.63 -34.64 -23.03
C MET A 534 13.78 -33.67 -22.76
N HIS A 535 15.00 -34.21 -22.73
CA HIS A 535 16.24 -33.46 -22.53
C HIS A 535 16.84 -33.08 -23.88
N HIS A 536 17.08 -31.80 -24.10
CA HIS A 536 17.62 -31.24 -25.35
C HIS A 536 19.01 -30.63 -25.07
N PRO A 537 20.11 -31.28 -25.49
CA PRO A 537 21.45 -30.74 -25.30
C PRO A 537 21.71 -29.54 -26.23
N VAL A 538 22.29 -28.49 -25.68
CA VAL A 538 22.76 -27.29 -26.37
C VAL A 538 24.27 -27.40 -26.49
N THR A 539 24.78 -27.44 -27.72
CA THR A 539 26.19 -27.69 -28.02
C THR A 539 26.91 -26.48 -28.62
N ALA A 540 28.24 -26.48 -28.53
CA ALA A 540 29.10 -25.43 -29.07
C ALA A 540 30.24 -25.99 -29.95
N PRO A 541 30.85 -25.15 -30.81
CA PRO A 541 31.98 -25.56 -31.63
C PRO A 541 33.17 -26.07 -30.80
N PRO A 542 33.95 -27.04 -31.31
CA PRO A 542 35.19 -27.47 -30.64
C PRO A 542 36.13 -26.28 -30.38
N HIS A 543 36.70 -26.23 -29.18
CA HIS A 543 37.66 -25.21 -28.73
C HIS A 543 37.09 -23.79 -28.49
N ALA A 544 35.77 -23.59 -28.47
CA ALA A 544 35.17 -22.36 -27.99
C ALA A 544 35.28 -22.22 -26.45
N ARG A 545 35.54 -21.01 -25.96
CA ARG A 545 35.36 -20.66 -24.54
C ARG A 545 33.94 -20.16 -24.34
N ALA A 546 33.21 -20.67 -23.35
CA ALA A 546 31.81 -20.33 -23.12
C ALA A 546 31.61 -19.67 -21.74
N ARG A 547 30.80 -18.62 -21.69
CA ARG A 547 30.33 -17.96 -20.46
C ARG A 547 28.82 -18.03 -20.39
N ALA A 548 28.29 -18.67 -19.35
CA ALA A 548 26.84 -18.75 -19.12
C ALA A 548 26.23 -17.36 -18.87
N LEU A 549 25.04 -17.15 -19.44
CA LEU A 549 24.18 -15.98 -19.25
C LEU A 549 22.90 -16.33 -18.47
N VAL A 550 22.72 -17.62 -18.17
CA VAL A 550 21.54 -18.21 -17.52
C VAL A 550 21.95 -19.17 -16.40
N ALA A 551 21.04 -19.42 -15.46
CA ALA A 551 21.24 -20.36 -14.35
C ALA A 551 20.53 -21.70 -14.55
N VAL A 552 20.98 -22.76 -13.86
CA VAL A 552 20.20 -23.98 -13.71
C VAL A 552 18.90 -23.66 -12.96
N GLY A 553 17.78 -24.20 -13.44
CA GLY A 553 16.43 -23.88 -13.00
C GLY A 553 15.77 -22.70 -13.74
N GLN A 554 16.50 -21.93 -14.55
CA GLN A 554 15.93 -20.83 -15.32
C GLN A 554 15.09 -21.35 -16.50
N THR A 555 13.84 -20.90 -16.59
CA THR A 555 13.02 -21.06 -17.79
C THR A 555 13.46 -20.05 -18.85
N VAL A 556 13.77 -20.53 -20.04
CA VAL A 556 14.28 -19.76 -21.18
C VAL A 556 13.38 -19.92 -22.40
N ARG A 557 13.22 -18.86 -23.19
CA ARG A 557 12.43 -18.86 -24.43
C ARG A 557 13.28 -19.30 -25.62
N ALA A 558 12.66 -19.91 -26.64
CA ALA A 558 13.32 -20.13 -27.93
C ALA A 558 13.93 -18.82 -28.47
N GLY A 559 15.23 -18.83 -28.79
CA GLY A 559 15.99 -17.66 -29.24
C GLY A 559 16.64 -16.82 -28.12
N GLU A 560 16.37 -17.09 -26.85
CA GLU A 560 16.98 -16.40 -25.71
C GLU A 560 18.48 -16.76 -25.58
N PRO A 561 19.40 -15.81 -25.35
CA PRO A 561 20.83 -16.12 -25.16
C PRO A 561 21.09 -16.94 -23.90
N LEU A 562 21.79 -18.07 -24.06
CA LEU A 562 22.20 -18.96 -22.97
C LEU A 562 23.67 -18.81 -22.63
N PHE A 563 24.52 -18.63 -23.64
CA PHE A 563 25.96 -18.43 -23.47
C PHE A 563 26.46 -17.36 -24.42
N LEU A 564 27.54 -16.70 -24.00
CA LEU A 564 28.45 -15.97 -24.88
C LEU A 564 29.65 -16.90 -25.14
N ILE A 565 29.98 -17.15 -26.40
CA ILE A 565 31.12 -17.99 -26.81
C ILE A 565 32.19 -17.18 -27.53
N GLU A 566 33.46 -17.45 -27.24
CA GLU A 566 34.63 -16.91 -27.93
C GLU A 566 35.32 -18.05 -28.71
N THR A 567 35.41 -17.92 -30.03
CA THR A 567 36.12 -18.87 -30.89
C THR A 567 37.57 -18.44 -31.10
N ALA A 568 38.52 -19.12 -30.46
CA ALA A 568 39.94 -18.83 -30.63
C ALA A 568 40.44 -19.29 -32.01
N GLU A 569 40.91 -18.36 -32.86
CA GLU A 569 41.73 -18.76 -34.01
C GLU A 569 43.06 -19.37 -33.52
N PRO A 570 43.51 -20.51 -34.10
CA PRO A 570 44.70 -21.20 -33.63
C PRO A 570 45.99 -20.49 -34.08
N GLY A 571 46.37 -19.38 -33.43
CA GLY A 571 47.50 -18.58 -33.91
C GLY A 571 48.02 -17.41 -33.08
N ALA A 572 47.66 -17.23 -31.80
CA ALA A 572 48.24 -16.17 -30.96
C ALA A 572 48.79 -16.74 -29.64
N GLY A 573 50.09 -16.53 -29.38
CA GLY A 573 50.73 -16.95 -28.15
C GLY A 573 50.32 -16.10 -26.94
N ALA A 574 50.53 -16.63 -25.74
CA ALA A 574 50.26 -15.91 -24.50
C ALA A 574 50.99 -14.55 -24.48
N VAL A 575 50.21 -13.48 -24.28
CA VAL A 575 50.73 -12.13 -24.05
C VAL A 575 50.61 -11.84 -22.56
N ASP A 576 51.67 -11.30 -21.97
CA ASP A 576 51.69 -10.89 -20.56
C ASP A 576 50.57 -9.89 -20.25
N ALA A 577 50.10 -9.90 -18.99
CA ALA A 577 49.07 -9.00 -18.50
C ALA A 577 49.60 -7.56 -18.36
N GLU A 578 49.66 -6.82 -19.46
CA GLU A 578 49.73 -5.35 -19.40
C GLU A 578 48.49 -4.81 -18.68
N ALA A 579 48.71 -3.87 -17.75
CA ALA A 579 47.63 -3.23 -17.02
C ALA A 579 46.71 -2.48 -18.00
N ALA A 580 45.46 -2.94 -18.11
CA ALA A 580 44.49 -2.39 -19.05
C ALA A 580 44.35 -0.87 -18.87
N ALA A 581 44.61 -0.12 -19.95
CA ALA A 581 44.53 1.33 -19.94
C ALA A 581 43.10 1.79 -19.62
N GLU A 582 42.97 2.75 -18.70
CA GLU A 582 41.67 3.27 -18.29
C GLU A 582 40.94 3.92 -19.47
N HIS A 583 39.67 3.54 -19.69
CA HIS A 583 38.88 4.03 -20.83
C HIS A 583 38.81 5.56 -20.84
N PRO A 584 39.09 6.25 -21.97
CA PRO A 584 39.23 7.71 -22.00
C PRO A 584 37.98 8.47 -21.54
N GLY A 585 36.79 7.90 -21.72
CA GLY A 585 35.54 8.45 -21.17
C GLY A 585 35.46 8.50 -19.64
N ILE A 586 36.28 7.74 -18.91
CA ILE A 586 36.37 7.80 -17.44
C ILE A 586 37.06 9.11 -17.02
N ALA A 587 38.06 9.57 -17.77
CA ALA A 587 38.68 10.86 -17.53
C ALA A 587 37.69 12.02 -17.77
N GLU A 588 36.94 12.01 -18.88
CA GLU A 588 35.86 13.00 -19.13
C GLU A 588 34.81 12.95 -18.02
N ALA A 589 34.38 11.75 -17.61
CA ALA A 589 33.40 11.60 -16.54
C ALA A 589 33.89 12.18 -15.22
N ARG A 590 35.13 11.89 -14.80
CA ARG A 590 35.72 12.44 -13.57
C ARG A 590 35.87 13.96 -13.64
N GLU A 591 36.40 14.49 -14.73
CA GLU A 591 36.55 15.94 -14.95
C GLU A 591 35.20 16.66 -14.86
N ARG A 592 34.19 16.13 -15.56
CA ARG A 592 32.85 16.73 -15.58
C ARG A 592 32.14 16.64 -14.23
N HIS A 593 32.35 15.60 -13.43
CA HIS A 593 31.81 15.52 -12.07
C HIS A 593 32.53 16.49 -11.11
N ALA A 594 33.87 16.56 -11.16
CA ALA A 594 34.65 17.52 -10.38
C ALA A 594 34.21 18.96 -10.67
N GLY A 595 33.91 19.29 -11.94
CA GLY A 595 33.36 20.57 -12.36
C GLY A 595 31.99 20.95 -11.76
N THR A 596 31.28 20.03 -11.09
CA THR A 596 30.01 20.32 -10.39
C THR A 596 30.19 20.64 -8.89
N GLY A 597 31.40 20.47 -8.36
CA GLY A 597 31.73 20.77 -6.97
C GLY A 597 31.86 22.27 -6.69
N ASP A 598 32.01 22.63 -5.42
CA ASP A 598 32.21 24.02 -5.00
C ASP A 598 33.66 24.48 -5.24
N GLU A 599 34.62 23.56 -5.18
CA GLU A 599 36.03 23.77 -5.55
C GLU A 599 36.19 24.31 -6.98
N ALA A 600 35.31 23.90 -7.90
CA ALA A 600 35.29 24.36 -9.29
C ALA A 600 34.61 25.74 -9.47
N ARG A 601 34.04 26.32 -8.40
CA ARG A 601 33.18 27.52 -8.45
C ARG A 601 33.57 28.61 -7.43
N PRO A 602 34.86 28.89 -7.17
CA PRO A 602 35.31 29.68 -6.01
C PRO A 602 34.74 31.11 -5.96
N GLU A 603 34.55 31.77 -7.10
CA GLU A 603 33.94 33.11 -7.15
C GLU A 603 32.46 33.14 -6.74
N ALA A 604 31.73 32.04 -6.96
CA ALA A 604 30.32 31.94 -6.60
C ALA A 604 30.19 31.61 -5.11
N VAL A 605 30.99 30.66 -4.63
CA VAL A 605 31.11 30.29 -3.21
C VAL A 605 31.46 31.50 -2.35
N ALA A 606 32.48 32.28 -2.74
CA ALA A 606 32.88 33.50 -2.03
C ALA A 606 31.75 34.56 -1.94
N LYS A 607 30.84 34.64 -2.93
CA LYS A 607 29.69 35.54 -2.91
C LYS A 607 28.56 35.06 -1.99
N VAL A 608 28.46 33.76 -1.76
CA VAL A 608 27.51 33.15 -0.80
C VAL A 608 28.05 33.33 0.62
N HIS A 609 29.32 32.97 0.86
CA HIS A 609 29.99 33.18 2.16
C HIS A 609 30.06 34.65 2.58
N ALA A 610 30.26 35.60 1.65
CA ALA A 610 30.23 37.03 1.94
C ALA A 610 28.85 37.55 2.42
N ARG A 611 27.79 36.74 2.32
CA ARG A 611 26.46 37.02 2.87
C ARG A 611 26.19 36.28 4.20
N GLY A 612 27.18 35.56 4.74
CA GLY A 612 27.04 34.77 5.95
C GLY A 612 26.25 33.46 5.79
N ARG A 613 26.08 32.98 4.55
CA ARG A 613 25.26 31.81 4.22
C ARG A 613 26.11 30.68 3.64
N ARG A 614 25.61 29.45 3.71
CA ARG A 614 26.26 28.24 3.16
C ARG A 614 25.82 27.95 1.73
N THR A 615 26.62 27.16 1.00
CA THR A 615 26.20 26.62 -0.30
C THR A 615 25.22 25.44 -0.14
N ALA A 616 24.55 25.08 -1.23
CA ALA A 616 23.74 23.87 -1.29
C ALA A 616 24.53 22.60 -0.94
N ARG A 617 25.82 22.52 -1.34
CA ARG A 617 26.67 21.35 -1.04
C ARG A 617 27.16 21.36 0.40
N GLU A 618 27.49 22.51 0.98
CA GLU A 618 27.84 22.65 2.39
C GLU A 618 26.66 22.27 3.30
N ASN A 619 25.45 22.71 2.97
CA ASN A 619 24.23 22.35 3.71
C ASN A 619 23.91 20.86 3.65
N LEU A 620 24.06 20.23 2.49
CA LEU A 620 23.90 18.77 2.37
C LEU A 620 25.04 18.01 3.09
N ALA A 621 26.27 18.49 3.04
CA ALA A 621 27.42 17.88 3.72
C ALA A 621 27.36 18.01 5.25
N ASP A 622 26.77 19.09 5.78
CA ASP A 622 26.44 19.15 7.21
C ASP A 622 25.31 18.17 7.55
N LEU A 623 24.23 18.11 6.75
CA LEU A 623 23.07 17.27 7.05
C LEU A 623 23.37 15.75 7.01
N VAL A 624 24.05 15.27 5.96
CA VAL A 624 24.23 13.84 5.69
C VAL A 624 25.53 13.29 6.29
N VAL A 625 25.51 12.00 6.64
CA VAL A 625 26.70 11.26 7.06
C VAL A 625 27.69 11.18 5.90
N ALA A 626 28.94 11.56 6.15
CA ALA A 626 29.98 11.62 5.13
C ALA A 626 30.13 10.29 4.36
N GLY A 627 30.24 10.38 3.03
CA GLY A 627 30.35 9.22 2.15
C GLY A 627 29.03 8.47 1.87
N THR A 628 27.90 8.83 2.50
CA THR A 628 26.60 8.18 2.25
C THR A 628 25.77 8.83 1.15
N PHE A 629 26.11 10.04 0.71
CA PHE A 629 25.32 10.79 -0.26
C PHE A 629 25.53 10.31 -1.71
N VAL A 630 24.46 9.82 -2.33
CA VAL A 630 24.40 9.39 -3.73
C VAL A 630 23.61 10.42 -4.53
N GLU A 631 24.30 11.33 -5.22
CA GLU A 631 23.69 12.42 -5.97
C GLU A 631 23.07 11.95 -7.30
N TYR A 632 21.83 12.38 -7.57
CA TYR A 632 21.12 12.11 -8.81
C TYR A 632 21.33 13.25 -9.81
N GLY A 633 21.78 12.90 -11.02
CA GLY A 633 21.94 13.84 -12.13
C GLY A 633 22.81 15.08 -11.85
N PRO A 634 24.04 14.95 -11.28
CA PRO A 634 24.95 16.08 -11.09
C PRO A 634 25.30 16.77 -12.42
N LEU A 635 25.46 15.99 -13.50
CA LEU A 635 25.81 16.48 -14.84
C LEU A 635 24.65 17.11 -15.64
N ALA A 636 23.47 17.31 -15.02
CA ALA A 636 22.37 18.03 -15.64
C ALA A 636 22.74 19.50 -15.88
N ILE A 637 22.20 20.08 -16.96
CA ILE A 637 22.41 21.48 -17.35
C ILE A 637 21.07 22.14 -17.69
N ALA A 638 20.98 23.46 -17.56
CA ALA A 638 19.77 24.20 -17.87
C ALA A 638 19.33 24.04 -19.33
N ALA A 639 18.02 24.02 -19.56
CA ALA A 639 17.38 23.82 -20.85
C ALA A 639 17.43 25.09 -21.74
N GLN A 640 18.61 25.70 -21.93
CA GLN A 640 18.79 27.02 -22.56
C GLN A 640 19.73 27.03 -23.77
N ARG A 641 19.81 25.93 -24.54
CA ARG A 641 20.76 25.77 -25.67
C ARG A 641 20.53 26.77 -26.82
N ALA A 642 19.33 27.35 -26.94
CA ALA A 642 19.09 28.43 -27.92
C ALA A 642 19.57 29.81 -27.43
N ARG A 643 19.93 29.96 -26.15
CA ARG A 643 20.44 31.22 -25.55
C ARG A 643 21.92 31.16 -25.16
N ARG A 644 22.46 29.96 -24.90
CA ARG A 644 23.80 29.74 -24.34
C ARG A 644 24.48 28.55 -25.01
N SER A 645 25.81 28.60 -25.11
CA SER A 645 26.59 27.48 -25.63
C SER A 645 26.58 26.29 -24.65
N ARG A 646 26.76 25.07 -25.16
CA ARG A 646 26.88 23.86 -24.33
C ARG A 646 27.99 23.98 -23.28
N ALA A 647 29.10 24.63 -23.61
CA ALA A 647 30.21 24.85 -22.70
C ALA A 647 29.85 25.80 -21.54
N ASP A 648 29.19 26.93 -21.82
CA ASP A 648 28.70 27.85 -20.76
C ASP A 648 27.68 27.16 -19.86
N LEU A 649 26.77 26.37 -20.44
CA LEU A 649 25.78 25.61 -19.68
C LEU A 649 26.42 24.56 -18.76
N ILE A 650 27.43 23.82 -19.22
CA ILE A 650 28.19 22.88 -18.36
C ILE A 650 28.88 23.62 -17.21
N ALA A 651 29.53 24.75 -17.49
CA ALA A 651 30.29 25.50 -16.48
C ALA A 651 29.40 26.28 -15.47
N ARG A 652 28.22 26.76 -15.91
CA ARG A 652 27.39 27.69 -15.10
C ARG A 652 26.06 27.12 -14.61
N THR A 653 25.64 25.95 -15.08
CA THR A 653 24.35 25.36 -14.68
C THR A 653 24.45 23.90 -14.18
N PRO A 654 25.45 23.53 -13.36
CA PRO A 654 25.56 22.17 -12.84
C PRO A 654 24.30 21.77 -12.06
N GLY A 655 23.90 20.51 -12.17
CA GLY A 655 22.67 19.96 -11.60
C GLY A 655 21.36 20.64 -12.06
N ASP A 656 21.40 21.54 -13.05
CA ASP A 656 20.35 22.55 -13.32
C ASP A 656 19.93 23.36 -12.07
N GLY A 657 20.85 23.56 -11.12
CA GLY A 657 20.56 24.31 -9.89
C GLY A 657 19.75 23.55 -8.85
N LEU A 658 19.75 22.21 -8.90
CA LEU A 658 19.30 21.35 -7.81
C LEU A 658 20.39 20.31 -7.53
N VAL A 659 20.90 20.29 -6.31
CA VAL A 659 21.72 19.20 -5.77
C VAL A 659 20.77 18.31 -4.98
N GLY A 660 20.71 17.01 -5.29
CA GLY A 660 19.76 16.13 -4.61
C GLY A 660 20.02 14.66 -4.87
N GLY A 661 19.61 13.81 -3.94
CA GLY A 661 20.00 12.41 -3.90
C GLY A 661 19.47 11.70 -2.67
N ILE A 662 20.08 10.55 -2.38
CA ILE A 662 19.79 9.76 -1.17
C ILE A 662 21.00 9.86 -0.25
N GLY A 663 20.80 10.00 1.06
CA GLY A 663 21.86 9.95 2.05
C GLY A 663 21.35 9.50 3.41
N ARG A 664 22.25 9.15 4.33
CA ARG A 664 21.89 8.91 5.73
C ARG A 664 22.02 10.20 6.53
N ILE A 665 21.12 10.44 7.46
CA ILE A 665 21.11 11.58 8.36
C ILE A 665 21.28 11.06 9.78
N ALA A 666 22.33 11.50 10.48
CA ALA A 666 22.49 11.20 11.90
C ALA A 666 21.48 12.02 12.72
N THR A 667 20.67 11.35 13.54
CA THR A 667 19.67 11.94 14.45
C THR A 667 19.95 11.50 15.89
N PRO A 668 19.36 12.16 16.91
CA PRO A 668 19.46 11.70 18.30
C PRO A 668 18.93 10.28 18.57
N ALA A 669 18.16 9.69 17.64
CA ALA A 669 17.63 8.33 17.74
C ALA A 669 18.40 7.29 16.89
N GLY A 670 19.43 7.71 16.14
CA GLY A 670 20.19 6.87 15.21
C GLY A 670 20.26 7.44 13.79
N GLU A 671 20.76 6.66 12.84
CA GLU A 671 20.81 7.05 11.41
C GLU A 671 19.46 6.80 10.72
N VAL A 672 19.02 7.76 9.91
CA VAL A 672 17.82 7.65 9.06
C VAL A 672 18.23 7.85 7.60
N GLU A 673 17.92 6.90 6.72
CA GLU A 673 18.08 7.10 5.28
C GLU A 673 16.96 8.01 4.77
N ALA A 674 17.31 9.06 4.00
CA ALA A 674 16.38 10.05 3.51
C ALA A 674 16.71 10.48 2.07
N VAL A 675 15.69 10.97 1.37
CA VAL A 675 15.90 11.77 0.16
C VAL A 675 16.19 13.20 0.58
N VAL A 676 17.32 13.74 0.14
CA VAL A 676 17.74 15.11 0.44
C VAL A 676 17.83 15.92 -0.85
N MET A 677 17.32 17.15 -0.81
CA MET A 677 17.23 18.06 -1.95
C MET A 677 17.62 19.47 -1.53
N SER A 678 18.45 20.15 -2.31
CA SER A 678 18.83 21.54 -2.09
C SER A 678 18.89 22.29 -3.42
N TYR A 679 18.07 23.32 -3.55
CA TYR A 679 18.20 24.25 -4.67
C TYR A 679 19.47 25.09 -4.50
N ASP A 680 20.27 25.20 -5.56
CA ASP A 680 21.54 25.93 -5.54
C ASP A 680 21.34 27.36 -6.03
N TYR A 681 21.31 28.31 -5.10
CA TYR A 681 21.13 29.73 -5.41
C TYR A 681 22.25 30.32 -6.29
N MET A 682 23.44 29.71 -6.32
CA MET A 682 24.51 30.12 -7.24
C MET A 682 24.14 29.87 -8.71
N VAL A 683 23.26 28.90 -8.96
CA VAL A 683 22.78 28.55 -10.30
C VAL A 683 21.43 29.19 -10.55
N LEU A 684 21.44 30.29 -11.33
CA LEU A 684 20.22 30.99 -11.79
C LEU A 684 19.26 31.34 -10.63
N ALA A 685 19.81 31.75 -9.48
CA ALA A 685 19.07 32.14 -8.28
C ALA A 685 18.10 31.04 -7.75
N GLY A 686 18.50 29.76 -7.85
CA GLY A 686 17.71 28.63 -7.36
C GLY A 686 16.38 28.42 -8.10
N THR A 687 16.21 29.03 -9.27
CA THR A 687 14.96 28.99 -10.04
C THR A 687 14.65 27.60 -10.58
N GLN A 688 13.36 27.25 -10.55
CA GLN A 688 12.87 25.97 -11.05
C GLN A 688 12.83 25.98 -12.59
N GLY A 689 13.42 24.96 -13.22
CA GLY A 689 13.58 24.84 -14.67
C GLY A 689 13.27 23.42 -15.15
N ALA A 690 13.24 23.21 -16.46
CA ALA A 690 12.72 21.97 -17.03
C ALA A 690 13.51 20.71 -16.61
N ARG A 691 14.83 20.83 -16.35
CA ARG A 691 15.64 19.67 -15.94
C ARG A 691 15.63 19.48 -14.44
N ASN A 692 15.65 20.56 -13.63
CA ASN A 692 15.56 20.41 -12.19
C ASN A 692 14.16 19.94 -11.73
N HIS A 693 13.06 20.31 -12.38
CA HIS A 693 11.74 19.68 -12.13
C HIS A 693 11.77 18.17 -12.37
N ALA A 694 12.35 17.72 -13.49
CA ALA A 694 12.51 16.28 -13.76
C ALA A 694 13.40 15.56 -12.72
N LYS A 695 14.40 16.25 -12.14
CA LYS A 695 15.19 15.74 -11.01
C LYS A 695 14.37 15.65 -9.73
N THR A 696 13.63 16.71 -9.37
CA THR A 696 12.77 16.74 -8.17
C THR A 696 11.69 15.65 -8.26
N ASP A 697 11.02 15.49 -9.40
CA ASP A 697 10.01 14.45 -9.64
C ASP A 697 10.62 13.04 -9.48
N ARG A 698 11.84 12.82 -10.00
CA ARG A 698 12.55 11.54 -9.82
C ARG A 698 12.90 11.26 -8.36
N LEU A 699 13.31 12.27 -7.60
CA LEU A 699 13.67 12.14 -6.19
C LEU A 699 12.44 11.93 -5.29
N ILE A 700 11.34 12.65 -5.55
CA ILE A 700 10.03 12.44 -4.91
C ILE A 700 9.52 11.01 -5.19
N HIS A 701 9.62 10.54 -6.43
CA HIS A 701 9.27 9.16 -6.77
C HIS A 701 10.14 8.15 -6.00
N VAL A 702 11.46 8.34 -5.90
CA VAL A 702 12.34 7.49 -5.07
C VAL A 702 11.92 7.50 -3.59
N ALA A 703 11.58 8.65 -3.02
CA ALA A 703 11.07 8.75 -1.65
C ALA A 703 9.75 7.96 -1.49
N ARG A 704 8.85 8.05 -2.47
CA ARG A 704 7.57 7.32 -2.49
C ARG A 704 7.76 5.81 -2.53
N GLU A 705 8.51 5.29 -3.50
CA GLU A 705 8.66 3.84 -3.70
C GLU A 705 9.44 3.17 -2.54
N ARG A 706 10.31 3.92 -1.85
CA ARG A 706 11.13 3.41 -0.73
C ARG A 706 10.60 3.80 0.67
N GLY A 707 9.52 4.57 0.77
CA GLY A 707 8.97 5.04 2.05
C GLY A 707 9.90 5.97 2.85
N LEU A 708 10.83 6.67 2.18
CA LEU A 708 11.88 7.48 2.82
C LEU A 708 11.37 8.88 3.19
N PRO A 709 11.80 9.45 4.33
CA PRO A 709 11.66 10.87 4.63
C PRO A 709 12.28 11.76 3.55
N VAL A 710 11.79 13.00 3.44
CA VAL A 710 12.31 14.01 2.52
C VAL A 710 12.77 15.24 3.30
N VAL A 711 14.01 15.68 3.07
CA VAL A 711 14.51 16.99 3.54
C VAL A 711 14.79 17.89 2.34
N LEU A 712 14.10 19.02 2.27
CA LEU A 712 14.19 19.99 1.19
C LEU A 712 14.74 21.33 1.69
N PHE A 713 15.94 21.72 1.27
CA PHE A 713 16.39 23.11 1.37
C PHE A 713 15.72 23.92 0.25
N ALA A 714 14.66 24.65 0.62
CA ALA A 714 13.85 25.45 -0.27
C ALA A 714 14.41 26.88 -0.35
N GLU A 715 15.24 27.12 -1.37
CA GLU A 715 15.83 28.44 -1.63
C GLU A 715 15.80 28.72 -3.14
N GLY A 716 15.16 29.81 -3.55
CA GLY A 716 15.17 30.27 -4.94
C GLY A 716 13.94 31.05 -5.38
N GLY A 717 13.93 31.40 -6.66
CA GLY A 717 12.77 31.97 -7.35
C GLY A 717 11.86 30.91 -8.00
N GLY A 718 10.84 31.39 -8.70
CA GLY A 718 9.86 30.53 -9.39
C GLY A 718 10.35 29.89 -10.69
N GLY A 719 9.37 29.36 -11.44
CA GLY A 719 9.57 28.77 -12.76
C GLY A 719 10.29 29.70 -13.72
N ARG A 720 11.14 29.13 -14.59
CA ARG A 720 12.15 29.85 -15.36
C ARG A 720 11.72 30.07 -16.83
N PRO A 721 11.25 31.28 -17.24
CA PRO A 721 10.84 31.56 -18.63
C PRO A 721 12.03 31.68 -19.60
N GLY A 722 13.24 31.41 -19.10
CA GLY A 722 14.48 31.41 -19.85
C GLY A 722 14.73 30.12 -20.63
N ASP A 723 14.02 29.04 -20.30
CA ASP A 723 14.22 27.72 -20.91
C ASP A 723 13.65 27.68 -22.34
N THR A 724 14.46 27.15 -23.26
CA THR A 724 14.25 27.13 -24.71
C THR A 724 14.28 25.74 -25.33
N ASP A 725 14.77 24.73 -24.59
CA ASP A 725 14.87 23.35 -25.10
C ASP A 725 13.55 22.57 -24.93
N ILE A 726 12.49 23.27 -24.54
CA ILE A 726 11.11 22.79 -24.39
C ILE A 726 10.18 23.66 -25.24
N PRO A 727 9.06 23.13 -25.76
CA PRO A 727 8.08 23.93 -26.51
C PRO A 727 7.54 25.10 -25.67
N PRO A 728 7.26 26.27 -26.28
CA PRO A 728 6.59 27.35 -25.59
C PRO A 728 5.19 26.91 -25.14
N GLY A 729 4.95 26.93 -23.83
CA GLY A 729 3.72 26.45 -23.21
C GLY A 729 3.63 26.87 -21.74
N ALA A 730 2.46 26.66 -21.13
CA ALA A 730 2.17 27.15 -19.79
C ALA A 730 2.83 26.34 -18.65
N GLN A 731 3.30 25.12 -18.92
CA GLN A 731 3.97 24.22 -17.97
C GLN A 731 3.15 23.93 -16.69
N LEU A 732 1.82 24.00 -16.78
CA LEU A 732 0.89 23.74 -15.68
C LEU A 732 0.64 22.24 -15.44
N ASP A 733 1.20 21.38 -16.29
CA ASP A 733 1.25 19.93 -16.23
C ASP A 733 2.43 19.38 -15.39
N VAL A 734 3.27 20.27 -14.85
CA VAL A 734 4.41 19.90 -13.99
C VAL A 734 3.95 19.20 -12.70
N THR A 735 4.45 17.99 -12.44
CA THR A 735 3.89 17.14 -11.39
C THR A 735 4.45 17.43 -9.99
N THR A 736 5.61 18.10 -9.89
CA THR A 736 6.41 18.25 -8.65
C THR A 736 5.62 18.66 -7.41
N PHE A 737 4.75 19.67 -7.53
CA PHE A 737 3.98 20.19 -6.40
C PHE A 737 2.96 19.17 -5.90
N ALA A 738 2.23 18.53 -6.81
CA ALA A 738 1.26 17.48 -6.49
C ALA A 738 1.95 16.19 -6.01
N ALA A 739 3.12 15.87 -6.56
CA ALA A 739 3.90 14.69 -6.19
C ALA A 739 4.45 14.80 -4.76
N LEU A 740 5.01 15.96 -4.37
CA LEU A 740 5.46 16.19 -2.99
C LEU A 740 4.28 16.25 -2.02
N ALA A 741 3.19 16.95 -2.37
CA ALA A 741 1.98 16.99 -1.56
C ALA A 741 1.38 15.59 -1.33
N GLY A 742 1.46 14.70 -2.32
CA GLY A 742 1.00 13.31 -2.24
C GLY A 742 1.84 12.41 -1.31
N LEU A 743 2.98 12.89 -0.80
CA LEU A 743 3.76 12.22 0.24
C LEU A 743 3.37 12.64 1.67
N ARG A 744 2.65 13.75 1.84
CA ARG A 744 2.28 14.28 3.15
C ARG A 744 1.41 13.27 3.91
N GLY A 745 1.77 12.98 5.16
CA GLY A 745 1.13 11.92 5.94
C GLY A 745 1.48 10.48 5.53
N ARG A 746 2.40 10.28 4.57
CA ARG A 746 2.96 8.95 4.21
C ARG A 746 4.42 8.80 4.61
N VAL A 747 5.19 9.86 4.54
CA VAL A 747 6.59 9.95 4.99
C VAL A 747 6.84 11.32 5.60
N PRO A 748 7.79 11.48 6.54
CA PRO A 748 8.09 12.79 7.12
C PRO A 748 8.66 13.74 6.07
N LEU A 749 8.06 14.91 5.92
CA LEU A 749 8.48 15.97 5.01
C LEU A 749 9.01 17.18 5.79
N VAL A 750 10.29 17.51 5.63
CA VAL A 750 10.95 18.66 6.28
C VAL A 750 11.37 19.68 5.23
N ALA A 751 10.93 20.92 5.37
CA ALA A 751 11.46 22.05 4.63
C ALA A 751 12.45 22.85 5.47
N ILE A 752 13.61 23.17 4.91
CA ILE A 752 14.53 24.17 5.43
C ILE A 752 14.49 25.37 4.49
N ALA A 753 13.89 26.48 4.91
CA ALA A 753 13.80 27.72 4.14
C ALA A 753 14.89 28.70 4.59
N SER A 754 15.84 29.03 3.71
CA SER A 754 16.94 29.94 4.01
C SER A 754 17.04 31.05 2.97
N GLY A 755 17.35 32.27 3.41
CA GLY A 755 17.50 33.46 2.55
C GLY A 755 16.22 33.86 1.79
N ARG A 756 16.01 33.33 0.58
CA ARG A 756 14.91 33.74 -0.32
C ARG A 756 14.20 32.53 -0.88
N CYS A 757 12.98 32.28 -0.45
CA CYS A 757 12.15 31.14 -0.84
C CYS A 757 10.84 31.64 -1.46
N PHE A 758 10.81 31.78 -2.79
CA PHE A 758 9.66 32.35 -3.48
C PHE A 758 8.98 31.37 -4.44
N ALA A 759 7.72 31.66 -4.75
CA ALA A 759 6.93 31.00 -5.78
C ALA A 759 6.87 29.47 -5.59
N GLY A 760 7.36 28.70 -6.56
CA GLY A 760 7.35 27.24 -6.47
C GLY A 760 8.19 26.69 -5.32
N ASN A 761 9.28 27.35 -4.89
CA ASN A 761 10.04 26.89 -3.73
C ASN A 761 9.25 27.13 -2.43
N ALA A 762 8.51 28.25 -2.34
CA ALA A 762 7.57 28.49 -1.24
C ALA A 762 6.41 27.48 -1.24
N ALA A 763 5.90 27.11 -2.43
CA ALA A 763 4.86 26.08 -2.57
C ALA A 763 5.34 24.69 -2.14
N LEU A 764 6.59 24.31 -2.46
CA LEU A 764 7.18 23.05 -2.00
C LEU A 764 7.45 23.05 -0.50
N ALA A 765 7.89 24.17 0.09
CA ALA A 765 8.01 24.28 1.55
C ALA A 765 6.64 24.19 2.24
N GLY A 766 5.63 24.87 1.70
CA GLY A 766 4.26 24.92 2.23
C GLY A 766 3.47 23.60 2.23
N VAL A 767 3.97 22.55 1.56
CA VAL A 767 3.36 21.20 1.60
C VAL A 767 4.07 20.23 2.54
N CYS A 768 5.18 20.63 3.17
CA CYS A 768 5.87 19.81 4.15
C CYS A 768 5.08 19.67 5.47
N ASP A 769 5.56 18.80 6.36
CA ASP A 769 4.98 18.59 7.68
C ASP A 769 5.52 19.62 8.70
N VAL A 770 6.79 20.01 8.53
CA VAL A 770 7.48 21.02 9.34
C VAL A 770 8.30 21.95 8.44
N ILE A 771 8.15 23.27 8.64
CA ILE A 771 8.97 24.30 8.02
C ILE A 771 9.92 24.88 9.07
N ILE A 772 11.22 24.67 8.85
CA ILE A 772 12.32 25.25 9.62
C ILE A 772 12.88 26.41 8.79
N ALA A 773 12.87 27.63 9.31
CA ALA A 773 13.34 28.79 8.57
C ALA A 773 14.45 29.52 9.29
N THR A 774 15.46 30.00 8.57
CA THR A 774 16.49 30.88 9.15
C THR A 774 15.92 32.29 9.41
N ALA A 775 16.51 33.02 10.36
CA ALA A 775 16.04 34.34 10.75
C ALA A 775 16.09 35.39 9.60
N ASP A 776 16.96 35.18 8.60
CA ASP A 776 17.06 36.00 7.40
C ASP A 776 16.13 35.57 6.25
N ALA A 777 15.39 34.47 6.41
CA ALA A 777 14.56 33.92 5.35
C ALA A 777 13.36 34.81 5.00
N ASN A 778 13.03 34.84 3.71
CA ASN A 778 11.86 35.52 3.15
C ASN A 778 11.09 34.51 2.31
N ILE A 779 9.85 34.21 2.72
CA ILE A 779 9.03 33.14 2.16
C ILE A 779 7.77 33.74 1.53
N GLY A 780 7.50 33.47 0.25
CA GLY A 780 6.31 34.06 -0.38
C GLY A 780 5.88 33.42 -1.70
N MET A 781 4.59 33.16 -1.85
CA MET A 781 3.99 32.66 -3.11
C MET A 781 4.25 33.62 -4.29
N GLY A 782 4.36 34.93 -4.03
CA GLY A 782 4.82 35.92 -4.99
C GLY A 782 6.20 36.46 -4.62
N GLY A 783 7.22 36.23 -5.45
CA GLY A 783 8.49 36.96 -5.34
C GLY A 783 8.40 38.37 -5.99
N PRO A 784 9.31 39.31 -5.69
CA PRO A 784 9.21 40.71 -6.15
C PRO A 784 8.95 40.90 -7.65
N ALA A 785 9.58 40.09 -8.52
CA ALA A 785 9.36 40.16 -9.96
C ALA A 785 7.93 39.78 -10.40
N MET A 786 7.25 38.89 -9.67
CA MET A 786 5.84 38.55 -9.94
C MET A 786 4.89 39.58 -9.35
N ILE A 787 5.24 40.19 -8.21
CA ILE A 787 4.47 41.30 -7.62
C ILE A 787 4.49 42.51 -8.55
N GLU A 788 5.68 42.87 -9.07
CA GLU A 788 5.82 43.93 -10.09
C GLU A 788 5.11 43.55 -11.40
N GLY A 789 5.29 42.32 -11.89
CA GLY A 789 4.61 41.82 -13.10
C GLY A 789 3.08 41.82 -13.00
N GLY A 790 2.53 41.64 -11.80
CA GLY A 790 1.10 41.78 -11.49
C GLY A 790 0.61 43.21 -11.31
N GLY A 791 1.50 44.22 -11.42
CA GLY A 791 1.15 45.64 -11.26
C GLY A 791 0.93 46.09 -9.81
N LEU A 792 1.35 45.29 -8.82
CA LEU A 792 1.10 45.55 -7.39
C LEU A 792 2.14 46.45 -6.72
N GLY A 793 3.14 46.92 -7.46
CA GLY A 793 4.22 47.77 -6.96
C GLY A 793 5.60 47.11 -7.04
N ARG A 794 6.62 47.81 -6.51
CA ARG A 794 8.00 47.32 -6.41
C ARG A 794 8.39 47.21 -4.95
N PHE A 795 8.98 46.06 -4.60
CA PHE A 795 9.35 45.70 -3.23
C PHE A 795 10.77 45.12 -3.24
N ALA A 796 11.51 45.30 -2.16
CA ALA A 796 12.71 44.52 -1.91
C ALA A 796 12.31 43.07 -1.60
N PRO A 797 13.14 42.06 -1.91
CA PRO A 797 12.92 40.68 -1.45
C PRO A 797 12.69 40.57 0.05
N GLU A 798 13.31 41.45 0.83
CA GLU A 798 13.24 41.55 2.29
C GLU A 798 11.91 42.15 2.81
N ASP A 799 11.08 42.73 1.92
CA ASP A 799 9.72 43.17 2.25
C ASP A 799 8.68 42.03 2.10
N VAL A 800 9.09 40.89 1.53
CA VAL A 800 8.17 39.84 1.03
C VAL A 800 8.21 38.60 1.92
N GLY A 801 7.33 38.61 2.92
CA GLY A 801 7.15 37.50 3.87
C GLY A 801 8.38 37.17 4.72
N PRO A 802 8.91 38.11 5.53
CA PRO A 802 10.02 37.83 6.43
C PRO A 802 9.72 36.68 7.40
N ALA A 803 10.73 35.88 7.75
CA ALA A 803 10.59 34.73 8.65
C ALA A 803 9.92 35.10 9.99
N ALA A 804 10.28 36.25 10.57
CA ALA A 804 9.67 36.75 11.79
C ALA A 804 8.16 37.06 11.67
N LEU A 805 7.64 37.37 10.47
CA LEU A 805 6.20 37.48 10.23
C LEU A 805 5.56 36.09 10.23
N HIS A 806 6.15 35.16 9.48
CA HIS A 806 5.60 33.82 9.30
C HIS A 806 5.69 32.92 10.54
N ALA A 807 6.65 33.16 11.43
CA ALA A 807 6.69 32.57 12.76
C ALA A 807 5.45 32.98 13.59
N ARG A 808 5.04 34.27 13.52
CA ARG A 808 3.84 34.76 14.21
C ARG A 808 2.51 34.34 13.58
N THR A 809 2.48 34.07 12.27
CA THR A 809 1.28 33.56 11.60
C THR A 809 1.18 32.03 11.61
N GLY A 810 2.15 31.32 12.19
CA GLY A 810 2.19 29.86 12.22
C GLY A 810 2.50 29.21 10.87
N ALA A 811 2.99 29.98 9.90
CA ALA A 811 3.44 29.50 8.59
C ALA A 811 4.89 28.99 8.60
N ILE A 812 5.62 29.18 9.72
CA ILE A 812 6.90 28.55 10.03
C ILE A 812 6.75 27.85 11.39
N ASP A 813 7.25 26.62 11.50
CA ASP A 813 7.18 25.84 12.72
C ASP A 813 8.39 26.07 13.63
N VAL A 814 9.57 26.31 13.07
CA VAL A 814 10.80 26.53 13.82
C VAL A 814 11.60 27.67 13.22
N LEU A 815 11.85 28.72 14.00
CA LEU A 815 12.75 29.81 13.63
C LEU A 815 14.17 29.48 14.12
N ALA A 816 15.08 29.26 13.17
CA ALA A 816 16.50 28.98 13.41
C ALA A 816 17.34 30.25 13.26
N ALA A 817 18.45 30.35 14.00
CA ALA A 817 19.37 31.49 13.90
C ALA A 817 20.07 31.56 12.53
N ASP A 818 20.51 30.40 12.03
CA ASP A 818 21.28 30.24 10.79
C ASP A 818 21.07 28.85 10.18
N ASP A 819 21.74 28.58 9.04
CA ASP A 819 21.69 27.31 8.32
C ASP A 819 22.11 26.10 9.20
N ALA A 820 23.07 26.28 10.12
CA ALA A 820 23.59 25.21 10.97
C ALA A 820 22.57 24.83 12.05
N ALA A 821 21.98 25.83 12.70
CA ALA A 821 20.85 25.64 13.60
C ALA A 821 19.67 24.97 12.86
N ALA A 822 19.35 25.37 11.63
CA ALA A 822 18.27 24.75 10.87
C ALA A 822 18.52 23.26 10.58
N VAL A 823 19.75 22.88 10.23
CA VAL A 823 20.16 21.47 10.06
C VAL A 823 20.06 20.68 11.38
N ALA A 824 20.49 21.26 12.51
CA ALA A 824 20.35 20.63 13.82
C ALA A 824 18.87 20.35 14.17
N ARG A 825 17.99 21.34 14.00
CA ARG A 825 16.55 21.18 14.23
C ARG A 825 15.91 20.12 13.31
N ALA A 826 16.36 20.01 12.06
CA ALA A 826 15.89 18.97 11.14
C ALA A 826 16.29 17.56 11.61
N ARG A 827 17.53 17.38 12.10
CA ARG A 827 18.02 16.12 12.68
C ARG A 827 17.24 15.71 13.93
N GLU A 828 16.97 16.66 14.82
CA GLU A 828 16.17 16.41 16.02
C GLU A 828 14.75 15.94 15.66
N TYR A 829 14.05 16.67 14.78
CA TYR A 829 12.71 16.30 14.32
C TYR A 829 12.66 14.90 13.70
N LEU A 830 13.60 14.58 12.81
CA LEU A 830 13.69 13.25 12.20
C LEU A 830 13.95 12.14 13.24
N GLY A 831 14.64 12.45 14.34
CA GLY A 831 14.81 11.53 15.46
C GLY A 831 13.51 11.17 16.18
N PHE A 832 12.51 12.08 16.22
CA PHE A 832 11.17 11.75 16.71
C PHE A 832 10.40 10.93 15.67
N ALA A 833 10.41 11.36 14.41
CA ALA A 833 9.69 10.71 13.32
C ALA A 833 10.16 9.25 13.05
N ALA A 834 11.43 8.95 13.27
CA ALA A 834 11.97 7.59 13.16
C ALA A 834 11.52 6.67 14.31
N GLY A 835 11.33 7.23 15.51
CA GLY A 835 11.00 6.45 16.71
C GLY A 835 9.58 5.89 16.72
N GLY A 836 8.61 6.57 16.10
CA GLY A 836 7.23 6.07 15.96
C GLY A 836 7.14 4.79 15.11
N ARG A 837 7.98 4.68 14.07
CA ARG A 837 8.03 3.50 13.17
C ARG A 837 8.89 2.35 13.70
N ALA A 838 9.80 2.63 14.63
CA ALA A 838 10.62 1.59 15.25
C ALA A 838 9.82 0.66 16.19
N ALA A 839 8.67 1.12 16.72
CA ALA A 839 7.83 0.34 17.62
C ALA A 839 7.25 -0.92 16.95
N GLU A 840 6.85 -0.84 15.68
CA GLU A 840 6.35 -1.99 14.90
C GLU A 840 7.49 -2.96 14.50
N GLY A 841 8.71 -2.45 14.29
CA GLY A 841 9.86 -3.26 13.86
C GLY A 841 10.70 -3.89 14.98
N SER A 842 10.63 -3.37 16.22
CA SER A 842 11.58 -3.73 17.29
C SER A 842 11.13 -4.89 18.20
N ALA A 843 9.88 -5.35 18.09
CA ALA A 843 9.38 -6.50 18.85
C ALA A 843 9.84 -7.86 18.28
N ALA A 844 10.27 -7.90 17.01
CA ALA A 844 10.50 -9.15 16.28
C ALA A 844 11.94 -9.73 16.39
N ASN A 845 12.88 -9.07 17.09
CA ASN A 845 14.27 -9.54 17.08
C ASN A 845 15.11 -9.15 18.32
N ARG A 846 14.83 -9.80 19.47
CA ARG A 846 15.80 -9.95 20.58
C ARG A 846 15.38 -11.02 21.61
N GLY A 847 16.05 -12.17 21.59
CA GLY A 847 15.86 -13.29 22.52
C GLY A 847 15.30 -14.55 21.81
N ALA A 848 15.85 -15.75 21.96
CA ALA A 848 17.00 -16.16 22.77
C ALA A 848 17.75 -17.35 22.16
N VAL A 849 19.07 -17.36 22.35
CA VAL A 849 19.90 -18.59 22.30
C VAL A 849 20.35 -18.84 23.73
N ASP A 850 19.63 -19.69 24.46
CA ASP A 850 20.22 -20.80 25.23
C ASP A 850 19.13 -21.68 25.85
N GLY A 851 19.44 -22.96 26.06
CA GLY A 851 18.45 -24.00 26.39
C GLY A 851 18.15 -24.16 27.90
N GLY A 852 16.96 -24.70 28.20
CA GLY A 852 16.58 -25.11 29.56
C GLY A 852 15.16 -25.67 29.62
N ALA A 853 15.03 -26.99 29.73
CA ALA A 853 13.73 -27.68 29.71
C ALA A 853 13.07 -27.83 31.11
N ALA A 854 11.79 -28.24 31.10
CA ALA A 854 10.86 -28.52 32.21
C ALA A 854 10.11 -27.30 32.79
N GLY A 855 8.84 -27.40 33.17
CA GLY A 855 7.89 -28.52 33.05
C GLY A 855 6.54 -28.22 33.72
N ALA A 856 5.48 -28.84 33.19
CA ALA A 856 4.05 -28.82 33.59
C ALA A 856 3.62 -28.30 35.00
N GLY A 857 2.48 -27.59 35.05
CA GLY A 857 1.58 -27.63 36.21
C GLY A 857 0.80 -26.36 36.57
N ALA A 858 -0.43 -26.24 36.08
CA ALA A 858 -1.53 -25.58 36.81
C ALA A 858 -2.19 -26.60 37.79
N PRO A 859 -3.07 -26.25 38.76
CA PRO A 859 -3.80 -24.98 38.86
C PRO A 859 -4.09 -24.41 40.29
N ALA A 860 -4.78 -23.26 40.28
CA ALA A 860 -5.85 -22.83 41.20
C ALA A 860 -5.57 -22.27 42.62
N ALA A 861 -6.17 -21.09 42.82
CA ALA A 861 -6.88 -20.60 44.01
C ALA A 861 -6.16 -20.48 45.37
N GLY A 862 -6.01 -19.24 45.84
CA GLY A 862 -5.67 -18.94 47.24
C GLY A 862 -5.66 -17.44 47.51
N THR A 863 -6.74 -16.92 48.09
CA THR A 863 -6.79 -15.57 48.66
C THR A 863 -5.71 -15.40 49.75
N ARG A 864 -5.05 -14.24 49.81
CA ARG A 864 -4.42 -13.80 51.06
C ARG A 864 -4.31 -12.30 51.22
N GLU A 865 -4.49 -11.91 52.47
CA GLU A 865 -4.53 -10.52 52.95
C GLU A 865 -3.15 -9.87 52.95
N THR A 866 -3.19 -8.54 53.01
CA THR A 866 -2.04 -7.67 53.21
C THR A 866 -1.29 -7.96 54.51
N LYS A 867 0.04 -7.87 54.45
CA LYS A 867 0.85 -7.42 55.59
C LYS A 867 2.14 -6.74 55.12
N ALA A 868 2.29 -5.48 55.49
CA ALA A 868 3.50 -4.72 55.27
C ALA A 868 4.65 -5.23 56.15
N LEU A 869 5.88 -5.13 55.65
CA LEU A 869 7.11 -5.10 56.43
C LEU A 869 8.09 -4.13 55.79
N THR A 870 8.79 -3.37 56.63
CA THR A 870 9.68 -2.25 56.30
C THR A 870 11.13 -2.56 56.71
N VAL A 871 12.04 -1.64 56.36
CA VAL A 871 13.35 -1.37 57.00
C VAL A 871 14.63 -1.98 56.37
N GLU A 872 15.34 -1.07 55.67
CA GLU A 872 16.81 -0.81 55.65
C GLU A 872 17.88 -1.78 55.08
N ALA A 873 18.61 -1.21 54.10
CA ALA A 873 20.06 -1.01 54.02
C ALA A 873 21.06 -2.17 54.16
N LEU A 874 22.02 -2.18 53.22
CA LEU A 874 23.44 -2.54 53.46
C LEU A 874 24.33 -2.00 52.32
N GLU A 875 25.34 -1.21 52.68
CA GLU A 875 26.44 -0.77 51.80
C GLU A 875 27.56 -1.83 51.77
N SER A 876 28.34 -1.93 50.68
CA SER A 876 29.76 -2.36 50.71
C SER A 876 30.50 -2.05 49.40
N GLU A 877 31.83 -1.89 49.49
CA GLU A 877 32.68 -1.24 48.48
C GLU A 877 33.54 -2.22 47.63
N GLY A 878 33.72 -1.89 46.33
CA GLY A 878 34.95 -2.11 45.52
C GLY A 878 35.39 -3.55 45.14
N PRO A 879 36.43 -3.71 44.30
CA PRO A 879 37.29 -2.70 43.66
C PRO A 879 37.32 -2.75 42.10
N ALA A 880 38.08 -1.84 41.47
CA ALA A 880 38.10 -1.61 40.01
C ALA A 880 39.37 -2.10 39.27
N ALA A 881 39.25 -2.37 37.97
CA ALA A 881 40.29 -2.31 36.92
C ALA A 881 39.62 -2.53 35.52
N GLY A 882 39.90 -1.81 34.43
CA GLY A 882 40.61 -0.53 34.26
C GLY A 882 40.90 -0.19 32.78
N ALA A 883 40.71 1.08 32.37
CA ALA A 883 41.26 1.77 31.18
C ALA A 883 40.87 1.26 29.76
N PRO A 884 40.90 2.11 28.68
CA PRO A 884 41.59 3.40 28.58
C PRO A 884 40.72 4.64 28.23
N GLU A 885 41.35 5.79 28.39
CA GLU A 885 40.81 7.15 28.25
C GLU A 885 40.80 7.65 26.79
N ALA A 886 39.95 8.65 26.51
CA ALA A 886 40.08 9.50 25.32
C ALA A 886 39.66 10.96 25.63
N GLY A 887 40.67 11.83 25.72
CA GLY A 887 40.65 13.22 25.26
C GLY A 887 39.64 14.22 25.87
N ASP A 888 40.12 15.07 26.78
CA ASP A 888 39.46 16.31 27.19
C ASP A 888 39.21 17.28 26.02
N ALA A 889 37.99 17.81 25.94
CA ALA A 889 37.63 18.95 25.10
C ALA A 889 36.49 19.80 25.71
N GLY A 890 36.78 20.50 26.81
CA GLY A 890 36.29 21.88 27.00
C GLY A 890 34.84 22.09 27.44
N ALA A 891 34.64 22.05 28.77
CA ALA A 891 33.71 22.89 29.55
C ALA A 891 32.29 23.18 28.98
N ALA A 892 31.32 22.33 29.34
CA ALA A 892 29.91 22.72 29.38
C ALA A 892 29.58 23.30 30.77
N GLU A 893 29.58 24.62 30.92
CA GLU A 893 29.12 25.28 32.15
C GLU A 893 27.58 25.28 32.25
N GLY A 894 27.03 24.80 33.37
CA GLY A 894 25.70 25.23 33.82
C GLY A 894 24.49 24.32 33.56
N GLN A 895 24.59 22.99 33.68
CA GLN A 895 23.37 22.17 33.88
C GLN A 895 22.87 22.31 35.33
N GLY A 896 21.87 23.16 35.52
CA GLY A 896 21.14 23.26 36.78
C GLY A 896 20.36 21.98 37.10
N ALA A 897 20.14 21.70 38.39
CA ALA A 897 19.31 20.57 38.81
C ALA A 897 17.89 20.69 38.24
N ARG A 898 17.36 19.58 37.73
CA ARG A 898 15.99 19.49 37.19
C ARG A 898 14.98 19.96 38.27
N PRO A 899 14.08 20.92 37.98
CA PRO A 899 13.13 21.39 38.98
C PRO A 899 12.17 20.26 39.38
N ASP A 900 11.86 20.16 40.68
CA ASP A 900 10.87 19.19 41.17
C ASP A 900 9.47 19.63 40.73
N PRO A 901 8.74 18.84 39.91
CA PRO A 901 7.40 19.21 39.43
C PRO A 901 6.41 19.51 40.55
N ARG A 902 6.62 18.97 41.77
CA ARG A 902 5.80 19.27 42.97
C ARG A 902 5.82 20.74 43.39
N THR A 903 6.79 21.51 42.92
CA THR A 903 7.02 22.91 43.32
C THR A 903 6.61 23.94 42.26
N LEU A 904 6.27 23.50 41.05
CA LEU A 904 6.07 24.38 39.89
C LEU A 904 4.69 25.03 39.84
N VAL A 905 3.66 24.36 40.37
CA VAL A 905 2.28 24.90 40.41
C VAL A 905 2.05 25.58 41.77
N PRO A 906 1.79 26.90 41.82
CA PRO A 906 1.50 27.59 43.06
C PRO A 906 0.21 27.09 43.72
N ALA A 907 0.22 26.99 45.05
CA ALA A 907 -0.99 26.69 45.84
C ALA A 907 -2.07 27.80 45.72
N ASP A 908 -1.69 29.01 45.34
CA ASP A 908 -2.63 30.08 44.97
C ASP A 908 -3.16 29.84 43.54
N ARG A 909 -4.42 29.38 43.45
CA ARG A 909 -5.15 29.11 42.19
C ARG A 909 -5.26 30.30 41.23
N LEU A 910 -5.05 31.53 41.70
CA LEU A 910 -5.08 32.74 40.87
C LEU A 910 -3.70 33.08 40.28
N ARG A 911 -2.62 32.47 40.78
CA ARG A 911 -1.25 32.74 40.32
C ARG A 911 -0.90 31.87 39.10
N ALA A 912 -0.50 32.51 38.00
CA ALA A 912 -0.01 31.82 36.80
C ALA A 912 1.37 31.17 37.04
N PHE A 913 1.69 30.14 36.26
CA PHE A 913 2.98 29.43 36.27
C PHE A 913 3.49 29.22 34.83
N ASP A 914 4.70 28.68 34.65
CA ASP A 914 5.17 28.33 33.30
C ASP A 914 4.84 26.86 32.97
N MET A 915 4.02 26.64 31.94
CA MET A 915 3.73 25.28 31.48
C MET A 915 4.96 24.64 30.79
N ARG A 916 5.89 25.45 30.25
CA ARG A 916 7.14 24.93 29.67
C ARG A 916 8.08 24.37 30.74
N GLU A 917 8.12 24.98 31.93
CA GLU A 917 8.84 24.43 33.09
C GLU A 917 8.23 23.09 33.54
N VAL A 918 6.90 22.97 33.54
CA VAL A 918 6.20 21.70 33.85
C VAL A 918 6.56 20.61 32.85
N ILE A 919 6.51 20.90 31.54
CA ILE A 919 6.89 19.94 30.49
C ILE A 919 8.38 19.53 30.65
N ALA A 920 9.29 20.48 30.89
CA ALA A 920 10.71 20.19 31.08
C ALA A 920 11.02 19.41 32.39
N ALA A 921 10.22 19.59 33.44
CA ALA A 921 10.33 18.81 34.68
C ALA A 921 9.85 17.35 34.52
N VAL A 922 9.08 17.07 33.47
CA VAL A 922 8.52 15.73 33.18
C VAL A 922 9.28 15.01 32.06
N ALA A 923 9.71 15.72 31.01
CA ALA A 923 10.48 15.21 29.89
C ALA A 923 11.98 15.00 30.20
N ASP A 924 12.61 14.05 29.52
CA ASP A 924 14.06 13.78 29.60
C ASP A 924 14.86 15.07 29.29
N PRO A 925 15.98 15.34 29.99
CA PRO A 925 16.76 16.57 29.81
C PRO A 925 17.16 16.82 28.34
N ALA A 926 17.00 18.07 27.90
CA ALA A 926 17.30 18.53 26.54
C ALA A 926 16.57 17.78 25.41
N THR A 927 15.41 17.17 25.66
CA THR A 927 14.60 16.50 24.63
C THR A 927 13.35 17.25 24.18
N VAL A 928 13.02 18.40 24.78
CA VAL A 928 11.83 19.19 24.42
C VAL A 928 12.05 19.92 23.09
N PHE A 929 11.27 19.55 22.08
CA PHE A 929 11.24 20.13 20.75
C PHE A 929 9.91 20.87 20.54
N GLU A 930 9.86 22.16 20.84
CA GLU A 930 8.66 22.98 20.63
C GLU A 930 8.48 23.38 19.15
N LEU A 931 7.22 23.46 18.71
CA LEU A 931 6.79 23.89 17.37
C LEU A 931 5.91 25.15 17.50
N ARG A 932 6.08 26.13 16.60
CA ARG A 932 5.25 27.34 16.47
C ARG A 932 5.17 28.19 17.75
N ALA A 933 6.28 28.24 18.49
CA ALA A 933 6.41 28.94 19.77
C ALA A 933 6.00 30.44 19.73
N ASP A 934 6.12 31.08 18.56
CA ASP A 934 5.82 32.51 18.34
C ASP A 934 4.41 32.78 17.77
N HIS A 935 3.60 31.75 17.49
CA HIS A 935 2.32 31.91 16.76
C HIS A 935 1.09 32.07 17.66
N ALA A 936 0.89 31.13 18.57
CA ALA A 936 -0.37 30.97 19.29
C ALA A 936 -0.11 30.99 20.80
N ASP A 937 -0.18 32.18 21.40
CA ASP A 937 0.20 32.41 22.81
C ASP A 937 -0.52 31.50 23.82
N GLY A 938 -1.71 30.97 23.48
CA GLY A 938 -2.49 30.03 24.29
C GLY A 938 -2.11 28.54 24.18
N ALA A 939 -1.30 28.16 23.18
CA ALA A 939 -0.98 26.77 22.86
C ALA A 939 0.52 26.49 22.84
N ILE A 940 0.94 25.49 23.62
CA ILE A 940 2.29 24.93 23.59
C ILE A 940 2.19 23.53 22.98
N VAL A 941 2.93 23.29 21.89
CA VAL A 941 2.88 22.02 21.14
C VAL A 941 4.27 21.59 20.69
N GLY A 942 4.53 20.29 20.61
CA GLY A 942 5.88 19.81 20.31
C GLY A 942 6.11 18.33 20.55
N PHE A 943 7.37 17.92 20.58
CA PHE A 943 7.77 16.55 20.88
C PHE A 943 8.72 16.51 22.07
N ALA A 944 8.70 15.43 22.83
CA ALA A 944 9.61 15.20 23.95
C ALA A 944 9.93 13.71 24.09
N ARG A 945 10.85 13.37 25.01
CA ARG A 945 11.09 11.98 25.40
C ARG A 945 10.86 11.79 26.89
N VAL A 946 10.45 10.58 27.25
CA VAL A 946 10.51 10.06 28.63
C VAL A 946 11.14 8.68 28.55
N GLN A 947 12.22 8.46 29.29
CA GLN A 947 12.99 7.20 29.24
C GLN A 947 13.45 6.84 27.81
N GLY A 948 13.78 7.86 27.00
CA GLY A 948 14.15 7.73 25.59
C GLY A 948 13.00 7.51 24.60
N ARG A 949 11.79 7.18 25.08
CA ARG A 949 10.60 6.95 24.24
C ARG A 949 10.02 8.30 23.75
N PRO A 950 9.80 8.49 22.44
CA PRO A 950 9.27 9.75 21.90
C PRO A 950 7.76 9.85 22.08
N PHE A 951 7.26 11.05 22.38
CA PHE A 951 5.84 11.39 22.36
C PHE A 951 5.64 12.81 21.84
N GLY A 952 4.48 13.06 21.22
CA GLY A 952 4.00 14.42 20.94
C GLY A 952 3.27 14.99 22.16
N PHE A 953 3.24 16.30 22.31
CA PHE A 953 2.49 16.95 23.39
C PHE A 953 1.66 18.16 22.94
N ILE A 954 0.55 18.36 23.64
CA ILE A 954 -0.22 19.60 23.64
C ILE A 954 -0.36 20.11 25.07
N ALA A 955 -0.34 21.44 25.26
CA ALA A 955 -0.50 22.04 26.57
C ALA A 955 -1.11 23.44 26.52
N ASN A 956 -1.92 23.78 27.53
CA ASN A 956 -2.48 25.12 27.67
C ASN A 956 -1.47 26.09 28.29
N ALA A 957 -1.23 27.23 27.66
CA ALA A 957 -0.33 28.26 28.18
C ALA A 957 -1.07 29.20 29.15
N ASN A 958 -1.15 28.85 30.44
CA ASN A 958 -2.01 29.56 31.40
C ASN A 958 -1.67 31.04 31.67
N ARG A 959 -0.51 31.52 31.22
CA ARG A 959 -0.17 32.96 31.23
C ARG A 959 -0.96 33.76 30.19
N HIS A 960 -1.41 33.12 29.11
CA HIS A 960 -2.30 33.70 28.12
C HIS A 960 -3.75 33.42 28.50
N GLN A 961 -4.53 34.48 28.75
CA GLN A 961 -5.98 34.41 29.01
C GLN A 961 -6.41 33.37 30.09
N GLY A 962 -5.51 33.05 31.03
CA GLY A 962 -5.75 32.04 32.07
C GLY A 962 -5.76 30.58 31.57
N GLY A 963 -5.31 30.33 30.33
CA GLY A 963 -5.31 29.00 29.68
C GLY A 963 -6.51 28.76 28.75
N ALA A 964 -7.28 29.80 28.44
CA ALA A 964 -8.42 29.70 27.53
C ALA A 964 -7.97 29.29 26.11
N ILE A 965 -8.78 28.47 25.44
CA ILE A 965 -8.50 28.02 24.08
C ILE A 965 -9.16 29.00 23.09
N ASP A 966 -8.37 29.89 22.50
CA ASP A 966 -8.76 30.76 21.38
C ASP A 966 -8.58 30.07 20.02
N VAL A 967 -8.90 30.77 18.93
CA VAL A 967 -8.92 30.20 17.57
C VAL A 967 -7.54 29.77 17.11
N ASP A 968 -6.50 30.55 17.39
CA ASP A 968 -5.14 30.20 16.95
C ASP A 968 -4.53 29.11 17.84
N ALA A 969 -4.84 29.08 19.14
CA ALA A 969 -4.52 27.93 20.00
C ALA A 969 -5.19 26.64 19.48
N ALA A 970 -6.48 26.69 19.14
CA ALA A 970 -7.21 25.54 18.61
C ALA A 970 -6.68 25.09 17.23
N ARG A 971 -6.29 26.01 16.34
CA ARG A 971 -5.58 25.68 15.08
C ARG A 971 -4.24 25.02 15.35
N SER A 972 -3.48 25.54 16.32
CA SER A 972 -2.19 25.00 16.70
C SER A 972 -2.32 23.55 17.19
N PHE A 973 -3.21 23.30 18.16
CA PHE A 973 -3.52 21.95 18.63
C PHE A 973 -4.00 21.04 17.48
N THR A 974 -5.00 21.45 16.70
CA THR A 974 -5.57 20.66 15.58
C THR A 974 -4.51 20.21 14.58
N ALA A 975 -3.59 21.09 14.19
CA ALA A 975 -2.49 20.76 13.28
C ALA A 975 -1.49 19.80 13.91
N HIS A 976 -1.17 19.96 15.21
CA HIS A 976 -0.25 19.07 15.92
C HIS A 976 -0.85 17.67 16.13
N LEU A 977 -2.13 17.56 16.47
CA LEU A 977 -2.84 16.27 16.56
C LEU A 977 -2.74 15.47 15.25
N ARG A 978 -2.98 16.13 14.11
CA ARG A 978 -2.84 15.53 12.77
C ARG A 978 -1.40 15.10 12.47
N LEU A 979 -0.41 15.87 12.92
CA LEU A 979 1.02 15.54 12.76
C LEU A 979 1.44 14.33 13.61
N VAL A 980 1.04 14.29 14.88
CA VAL A 980 1.33 13.19 15.82
C VAL A 980 0.71 11.88 15.32
N GLN A 981 -0.54 11.93 14.86
CA GLN A 981 -1.21 10.80 14.20
C GLN A 981 -0.44 10.33 12.95
N ALA A 982 0.00 11.24 12.08
CA ALA A 982 0.74 10.91 10.86
C ALA A 982 2.14 10.32 11.11
N LEU A 983 2.74 10.63 12.27
CA LEU A 983 4.03 10.08 12.71
C LEU A 983 3.89 8.78 13.52
N GLY A 984 2.66 8.37 13.90
CA GLY A 984 2.43 7.20 14.74
C GLY A 984 2.97 7.36 16.17
N LEU A 985 3.07 8.59 16.67
CA LEU A 985 3.60 8.87 18.01
C LEU A 985 2.46 8.93 19.04
N PRO A 986 2.68 8.45 20.28
CA PRO A 986 1.73 8.69 21.36
C PRO A 986 1.65 10.18 21.71
N LEU A 987 0.50 10.59 22.23
CA LEU A 987 0.19 11.97 22.59
C LEU A 987 0.07 12.14 24.12
N MET A 988 0.70 13.18 24.67
CA MET A 988 0.49 13.61 26.04
C MET A 988 -0.17 15.00 26.10
N SER A 989 -1.28 15.12 26.80
CA SER A 989 -2.04 16.36 26.95
C SER A 989 -1.91 16.96 28.35
N PHE A 990 -1.32 18.14 28.48
CA PHE A 990 -1.17 18.87 29.75
C PHE A 990 -2.28 19.94 29.87
N VAL A 991 -3.29 19.63 30.66
CA VAL A 991 -4.55 20.39 30.74
C VAL A 991 -4.48 21.42 31.87
N ASP A 992 -4.63 22.70 31.51
CA ASP A 992 -4.85 23.82 32.44
C ASP A 992 -5.67 24.91 31.74
N THR A 993 -6.97 24.62 31.52
CA THR A 993 -7.90 25.47 30.76
C THR A 993 -9.21 25.77 31.50
N PRO A 994 -9.70 27.04 31.45
CA PRO A 994 -11.05 27.43 31.85
C PRO A 994 -12.12 27.06 30.80
N GLY A 995 -11.73 26.56 29.63
CA GLY A 995 -12.60 26.28 28.50
C GLY A 995 -12.13 26.97 27.21
N PHE A 996 -12.99 26.97 26.18
CA PHE A 996 -12.81 27.83 25.02
C PHE A 996 -12.95 29.31 25.40
N MET A 997 -12.30 30.19 24.64
CA MET A 997 -12.55 31.62 24.73
C MET A 997 -13.97 31.92 24.27
N VAL A 998 -14.71 32.74 25.04
CA VAL A 998 -16.14 33.03 24.84
C VAL A 998 -16.43 34.51 25.04
N GLY A 999 -17.44 35.00 24.33
CA GLY A 999 -17.95 36.37 24.44
C GLY A 999 -18.10 37.03 23.08
N PRO A 1000 -18.84 38.15 22.96
CA PRO A 1000 -19.23 38.71 21.67
C PRO A 1000 -18.06 39.01 20.72
N GLN A 1001 -16.89 39.40 21.25
CA GLN A 1001 -15.68 39.63 20.47
C GLN A 1001 -15.04 38.33 19.95
N ALA A 1002 -15.10 37.23 20.72
CA ALA A 1002 -14.58 35.93 20.30
C ALA A 1002 -15.41 35.32 19.16
N GLU A 1003 -16.71 35.62 19.12
CA GLU A 1003 -17.63 35.19 18.05
C GLU A 1003 -17.45 35.99 16.74
N GLU A 1004 -16.60 37.03 16.71
CA GLU A 1004 -16.16 37.68 15.45
C GLU A 1004 -15.17 36.80 14.66
N GLU A 1005 -14.49 35.87 15.36
CA GLU A 1005 -13.59 34.88 14.79
C GLU A 1005 -14.32 33.56 14.47
N PRO A 1006 -13.79 32.69 13.58
CA PRO A 1006 -14.46 31.44 13.18
C PRO A 1006 -14.43 30.32 14.24
N GLY A 1007 -14.51 30.67 15.53
CA GLY A 1007 -14.34 29.76 16.68
C GLY A 1007 -15.22 28.52 16.61
N VAL A 1008 -16.53 28.67 16.35
CA VAL A 1008 -17.47 27.55 16.25
C VAL A 1008 -17.00 26.44 15.29
N ARG A 1009 -16.38 26.81 14.16
CA ARG A 1009 -15.82 25.82 13.22
C ARG A 1009 -14.48 25.28 13.72
N VAL A 1010 -13.57 26.15 14.13
CA VAL A 1010 -12.21 25.76 14.50
C VAL A 1010 -12.18 24.89 15.77
N PHE A 1011 -13.01 25.19 16.77
CA PHE A 1011 -13.18 24.35 17.95
C PHE A 1011 -13.81 22.98 17.60
N GLY A 1012 -14.75 22.96 16.65
CA GLY A 1012 -15.29 21.70 16.10
C GLY A 1012 -14.25 20.87 15.34
N GLU A 1013 -13.31 21.51 14.64
CA GLU A 1013 -12.20 20.82 13.97
C GLU A 1013 -11.18 20.24 14.97
N LEU A 1014 -10.98 20.88 16.13
CA LEU A 1014 -10.18 20.34 17.23
C LEU A 1014 -10.81 19.05 17.79
N PHE A 1015 -12.12 19.05 18.06
CA PHE A 1015 -12.84 17.83 18.45
C PHE A 1015 -12.75 16.73 17.39
N ALA A 1016 -12.94 17.08 16.11
CA ALA A 1016 -12.86 16.11 15.01
C ALA A 1016 -11.44 15.54 14.84
N ALA A 1017 -10.39 16.34 15.10
CA ALA A 1017 -9.01 15.86 15.08
C ALA A 1017 -8.69 14.96 16.28
N GLY A 1018 -9.19 15.29 17.49
CA GLY A 1018 -9.05 14.45 18.68
C GLY A 1018 -9.74 13.09 18.53
N ALA A 1019 -10.98 13.08 18.03
CA ALA A 1019 -11.74 11.86 17.78
C ALA A 1019 -11.22 10.99 16.61
N ALA A 1020 -10.29 11.52 15.80
CA ALA A 1020 -9.64 10.81 14.70
C ALA A 1020 -8.26 10.21 15.09
N LEU A 1021 -7.82 10.39 16.34
CA LEU A 1021 -6.59 9.78 16.84
C LEU A 1021 -6.78 8.27 17.02
N THR A 1022 -5.82 7.49 16.52
CA THR A 1022 -5.68 6.05 16.79
C THR A 1022 -4.41 5.73 17.58
N VAL A 1023 -3.53 6.72 17.76
CA VAL A 1023 -2.36 6.65 18.64
C VAL A 1023 -2.78 6.72 20.12
N PRO A 1024 -2.02 6.12 21.06
CA PRO A 1024 -2.30 6.24 22.48
C PRO A 1024 -2.29 7.71 22.94
N VAL A 1025 -3.30 8.09 23.73
CA VAL A 1025 -3.41 9.45 24.31
C VAL A 1025 -3.45 9.36 25.82
N GLY A 1026 -2.53 10.04 26.51
CA GLY A 1026 -2.60 10.31 27.94
C GLY A 1026 -2.94 11.78 28.20
N ALA A 1027 -3.67 12.05 29.27
CA ALA A 1027 -3.93 13.42 29.73
C ALA A 1027 -3.60 13.60 31.21
N ILE A 1028 -3.13 14.79 31.55
CA ILE A 1028 -2.89 15.21 32.92
C ILE A 1028 -3.49 16.57 33.20
N ILE A 1029 -4.38 16.64 34.19
CA ILE A 1029 -4.96 17.88 34.68
C ILE A 1029 -3.97 18.48 35.67
N VAL A 1030 -3.18 19.46 35.19
CA VAL A 1030 -2.15 20.14 35.98
C VAL A 1030 -2.80 21.10 36.99
N ARG A 1031 -3.85 21.80 36.55
CA ARG A 1031 -4.69 22.64 37.41
C ARG A 1031 -6.12 22.73 36.90
N LYS A 1032 -6.43 23.50 35.86
CA LYS A 1032 -7.84 23.74 35.45
C LYS A 1032 -8.31 22.77 34.37
N ALA A 1033 -9.48 22.15 34.54
CA ALA A 1033 -10.13 21.37 33.49
C ALA A 1033 -11.64 21.60 33.47
N TYR A 1034 -12.06 22.66 32.77
CA TYR A 1034 -13.46 23.06 32.69
C TYR A 1034 -14.11 22.89 31.31
N GLY A 1035 -15.32 22.33 31.32
CA GLY A 1035 -16.24 22.28 30.18
C GLY A 1035 -15.68 21.67 28.89
N LEU A 1036 -16.22 22.13 27.76
CA LEU A 1036 -15.88 21.61 26.43
C LEU A 1036 -14.40 21.83 26.05
N GLY A 1037 -13.73 22.86 26.57
CA GLY A 1037 -12.31 23.09 26.29
C GLY A 1037 -11.42 22.01 26.90
N ALA A 1038 -11.69 21.61 28.14
CA ALA A 1038 -11.00 20.47 28.76
C ALA A 1038 -11.29 19.16 28.02
N MET A 1039 -12.55 18.91 27.64
CA MET A 1039 -12.92 17.74 26.84
C MET A 1039 -12.18 17.69 25.50
N ALA A 1040 -11.98 18.83 24.82
CA ALA A 1040 -11.21 18.91 23.59
C ALA A 1040 -9.72 18.61 23.79
N MET A 1041 -9.14 19.02 24.93
CA MET A 1041 -7.77 18.65 25.31
C MET A 1041 -7.63 17.16 25.63
N THR A 1042 -8.70 16.47 26.04
CA THR A 1042 -8.71 15.01 26.28
C THR A 1042 -9.34 14.23 25.11
N ALA A 1043 -9.00 14.58 23.86
CA ALA A 1043 -9.46 13.90 22.64
C ALA A 1043 -11.00 13.76 22.45
N GLY A 1044 -11.80 14.58 23.17
CA GLY A 1044 -13.25 14.68 23.02
C GLY A 1044 -14.03 14.35 24.30
N HIS A 1045 -13.49 13.53 25.21
CA HIS A 1045 -14.04 13.31 26.55
C HIS A 1045 -12.96 12.72 27.47
N LEU A 1046 -13.06 12.90 28.79
CA LEU A 1046 -12.02 12.48 29.77
C LEU A 1046 -11.76 10.96 29.83
N ARG A 1047 -12.53 10.15 29.08
CA ARG A 1047 -12.36 8.68 28.97
C ARG A 1047 -11.99 8.22 27.55
N ALA A 1048 -11.66 9.14 26.64
CA ALA A 1048 -11.11 8.81 25.31
C ALA A 1048 -9.62 8.43 25.39
N THR A 1049 -8.96 8.91 26.44
CA THR A 1049 -7.55 8.70 26.77
C THR A 1049 -7.32 7.33 27.41
N GLN A 1050 -6.14 6.77 27.21
CA GLN A 1050 -5.65 5.60 27.97
C GLN A 1050 -5.56 5.89 29.48
N PHE A 1051 -5.28 7.14 29.85
CA PHE A 1051 -5.48 7.66 31.20
C PHE A 1051 -5.79 9.16 31.17
N THR A 1052 -6.66 9.62 32.05
CA THR A 1052 -6.79 11.02 32.47
C THR A 1052 -6.57 11.08 33.98
N VAL A 1053 -5.38 11.53 34.38
CA VAL A 1053 -4.99 11.70 35.79
C VAL A 1053 -4.95 13.19 36.16
N ALA A 1054 -4.96 13.52 37.45
CA ALA A 1054 -4.83 14.89 37.94
C ALA A 1054 -3.64 15.05 38.88
N TRP A 1055 -3.06 16.26 38.94
CA TRP A 1055 -2.21 16.67 40.06
C TRP A 1055 -3.08 17.11 41.25
N PRO A 1056 -2.53 17.19 42.48
CA PRO A 1056 -3.31 17.62 43.66
C PRO A 1056 -3.81 19.08 43.56
N SER A 1057 -3.19 19.88 42.68
CA SER A 1057 -3.61 21.22 42.28
C SER A 1057 -4.80 21.26 41.31
N GLY A 1058 -5.30 20.10 40.87
CA GLY A 1058 -6.39 19.99 39.91
C GLY A 1058 -7.74 20.48 40.45
N GLU A 1059 -8.48 21.20 39.61
CA GLU A 1059 -9.87 21.62 39.78
C GLU A 1059 -10.62 21.50 38.45
N MET A 1060 -11.82 20.92 38.49
CA MET A 1060 -12.57 20.53 37.29
C MET A 1060 -14.08 20.64 37.48
N GLY A 1061 -14.80 20.73 36.37
CA GLY A 1061 -16.26 20.85 36.36
C GLY A 1061 -16.85 21.29 35.02
N PRO A 1062 -18.18 21.41 34.91
CA PRO A 1062 -18.86 21.75 33.65
C PRO A 1062 -18.58 23.20 33.18
N MET A 1063 -18.20 24.09 34.10
CA MET A 1063 -17.78 25.46 33.85
C MET A 1063 -16.92 25.96 35.02
N GLY A 1064 -16.21 27.08 34.85
CA GLY A 1064 -15.46 27.72 35.94
C GLY A 1064 -16.33 28.04 37.16
N LEU A 1065 -15.81 27.75 38.35
CA LEU A 1065 -16.56 27.71 39.62
C LEU A 1065 -17.23 29.06 39.96
N GLU A 1066 -16.56 30.18 39.74
CA GLU A 1066 -17.10 31.54 39.93
C GLU A 1066 -18.31 31.80 39.01
N GLY A 1067 -18.28 31.27 37.79
CA GLY A 1067 -19.39 31.31 36.84
C GLY A 1067 -20.57 30.46 37.32
N ALA A 1068 -20.29 29.24 37.80
CA ALA A 1068 -21.29 28.33 38.34
C ALA A 1068 -22.05 28.95 39.53
N VAL A 1069 -21.34 29.58 40.48
CA VAL A 1069 -21.99 30.29 41.61
C VAL A 1069 -22.82 31.48 41.12
N ARG A 1070 -22.25 32.33 40.25
CA ARG A 1070 -22.94 33.54 39.73
C ARG A 1070 -24.20 33.22 38.94
N LEU A 1071 -24.21 32.12 38.19
CA LEU A 1071 -25.36 31.69 37.40
C LEU A 1071 -26.38 30.92 38.24
N GLY A 1072 -25.92 29.95 39.04
CA GLY A 1072 -26.76 29.05 39.83
C GLY A 1072 -27.45 29.71 41.03
N PHE A 1073 -26.85 30.76 41.60
CA PHE A 1073 -27.37 31.47 42.77
C PHE A 1073 -27.66 32.96 42.48
N ALA A 1074 -27.90 33.31 41.21
CA ALA A 1074 -28.06 34.71 40.77
C ALA A 1074 -29.17 35.46 41.54
N LYS A 1075 -30.29 34.79 41.84
CA LYS A 1075 -31.46 35.40 42.50
C LYS A 1075 -31.24 35.53 44.00
N GLU A 1076 -30.63 34.52 44.59
CA GLU A 1076 -30.29 34.39 46.00
C GLU A 1076 -29.26 35.46 46.39
N LEU A 1077 -28.21 35.61 45.59
CA LEU A 1077 -27.20 36.66 45.79
C LEU A 1077 -27.80 38.06 45.55
N ALA A 1078 -28.63 38.25 44.51
CA ALA A 1078 -29.29 39.54 44.26
C ALA A 1078 -30.32 39.93 45.35
N ALA A 1079 -30.84 38.98 46.12
CA ALA A 1079 -31.74 39.24 47.24
C ALA A 1079 -31.01 39.75 48.50
N ILE A 1080 -29.69 39.59 48.58
CA ILE A 1080 -28.87 40.13 49.68
C ILE A 1080 -28.56 41.59 49.37
N ALA A 1081 -29.15 42.51 50.15
CA ALA A 1081 -29.02 43.95 49.92
C ALA A 1081 -27.63 44.48 50.31
N ASP A 1082 -27.08 44.02 51.43
CA ASP A 1082 -25.75 44.40 51.89
C ASP A 1082 -24.65 43.84 50.96
N ALA A 1083 -23.61 44.63 50.72
CA ALA A 1083 -22.56 44.27 49.78
C ALA A 1083 -21.54 43.28 50.36
N ASP A 1084 -21.22 43.40 51.65
CA ASP A 1084 -20.24 42.56 52.33
C ASP A 1084 -20.87 41.20 52.68
N GLU A 1085 -22.14 41.16 53.09
CA GLU A 1085 -22.90 39.91 53.27
C GLU A 1085 -23.07 39.14 51.96
N ARG A 1086 -23.33 39.84 50.83
CA ARG A 1086 -23.48 39.21 49.51
C ARG A 1086 -22.16 38.63 49.02
N GLU A 1087 -21.06 39.34 49.25
CA GLU A 1087 -19.71 38.89 48.92
C GLU A 1087 -19.28 37.71 49.81
N ALA A 1088 -19.61 37.72 51.11
CA ALA A 1088 -19.38 36.57 52.00
C ALA A 1088 -20.19 35.33 51.56
N ALA A 1089 -21.48 35.50 51.24
CA ALA A 1089 -22.35 34.44 50.76
C ALA A 1089 -21.92 33.90 49.37
N PHE A 1090 -21.29 34.73 48.54
CA PHE A 1090 -20.67 34.30 47.28
C PHE A 1090 -19.43 33.44 47.54
N ARG A 1091 -18.52 33.87 48.44
CA ARG A 1091 -17.32 33.10 48.81
C ARG A 1091 -17.66 31.75 49.44
N GLU A 1092 -18.59 31.71 50.40
CA GLU A 1092 -19.06 30.47 51.03
C GLU A 1092 -19.49 29.41 49.99
N ARG A 1093 -20.23 29.83 48.95
CA ARG A 1093 -20.68 28.95 47.86
C ARG A 1093 -19.56 28.58 46.90
N LEU A 1094 -18.61 29.48 46.67
CA LEU A 1094 -17.43 29.23 45.84
C LEU A 1094 -16.50 28.20 46.50
N ASP A 1095 -16.25 28.35 47.80
CA ASP A 1095 -15.45 27.42 48.60
C ASP A 1095 -16.11 26.03 48.64
N ALA A 1096 -17.44 25.97 48.78
CA ALA A 1096 -18.20 24.72 48.73
C ALA A 1096 -18.14 24.02 47.36
N LEU A 1097 -18.24 24.77 46.25
CA LEU A 1097 -18.06 24.19 44.90
C LEU A 1097 -16.60 23.81 44.62
N TYR A 1098 -15.62 24.52 45.21
CA TYR A 1098 -14.20 24.16 45.08
C TYR A 1098 -13.88 22.86 45.82
N GLU A 1099 -14.39 22.66 47.04
CA GLU A 1099 -14.27 21.38 47.76
C GLU A 1099 -14.92 20.21 47.01
N GLN A 1100 -15.94 20.46 46.18
CA GLN A 1100 -16.55 19.46 45.30
C GLN A 1100 -15.77 19.25 43.99
N GLY A 1101 -15.22 20.32 43.40
CA GLY A 1101 -14.55 20.29 42.09
C GLY A 1101 -13.05 20.01 42.11
N ARG A 1102 -12.40 19.96 43.27
CA ARG A 1102 -10.97 19.59 43.40
C ARG A 1102 -10.71 18.15 42.94
N ALA A 1103 -9.49 17.89 42.48
CA ALA A 1103 -9.03 16.60 41.96
C ALA A 1103 -9.35 15.41 42.89
N MET A 1104 -9.10 15.56 44.20
CA MET A 1104 -9.39 14.50 45.19
C MET A 1104 -10.86 14.07 45.16
N SER A 1105 -11.77 15.04 45.12
CA SER A 1105 -13.22 14.81 45.13
C SER A 1105 -13.70 14.25 43.79
N ALA A 1106 -13.07 14.63 42.67
CA ALA A 1106 -13.32 14.04 41.36
C ALA A 1106 -12.86 12.57 41.27
N ALA A 1107 -11.74 12.21 41.91
CA ALA A 1107 -11.27 10.83 41.97
C ALA A 1107 -12.12 9.95 42.90
N GLU A 1108 -12.67 10.48 44.00
CA GLU A 1108 -13.64 9.76 44.87
C GLU A 1108 -14.88 9.26 44.10
N VAL A 1109 -15.27 9.95 43.01
CA VAL A 1109 -16.39 9.56 42.13
C VAL A 1109 -15.94 8.97 40.79
N PHE A 1110 -14.63 8.80 40.56
CA PHE A 1110 -14.03 8.25 39.35
C PHE A 1110 -14.32 9.07 38.06
N ASP A 1111 -14.29 10.40 38.18
CA ASP A 1111 -14.26 11.34 37.05
C ASP A 1111 -12.85 11.50 36.45
N VAL A 1112 -11.81 11.12 37.21
CA VAL A 1112 -10.41 10.94 36.77
C VAL A 1112 -9.91 9.58 37.25
N ASP A 1113 -8.90 9.02 36.58
CA ASP A 1113 -8.38 7.68 36.90
C ASP A 1113 -7.56 7.64 38.19
N ASP A 1114 -6.82 8.72 38.51
CA ASP A 1114 -6.05 8.88 39.74
C ASP A 1114 -5.70 10.36 40.03
N VAL A 1115 -5.33 10.67 41.28
CA VAL A 1115 -4.68 11.94 41.68
C VAL A 1115 -3.25 11.63 42.11
N ILE A 1116 -2.29 11.97 41.23
CA ILE A 1116 -0.92 11.46 41.32
C ILE A 1116 0.02 12.47 41.99
N ASP A 1117 1.11 11.98 42.58
CA ASP A 1117 2.27 12.84 42.87
C ASP A 1117 2.78 13.43 41.53
N PRO A 1118 2.98 14.76 41.40
CA PRO A 1118 3.57 15.36 40.21
C PRO A 1118 4.86 14.69 39.70
N ALA A 1119 5.68 14.13 40.59
CA ALA A 1119 6.90 13.41 40.23
C ALA A 1119 6.64 12.06 39.52
N ASP A 1120 5.47 11.44 39.74
CA ASP A 1120 5.08 10.18 39.09
C ASP A 1120 4.61 10.37 37.64
N THR A 1121 4.44 11.60 37.15
CA THR A 1121 3.94 11.89 35.79
C THR A 1121 4.72 11.15 34.70
N ALA A 1122 6.05 11.05 34.83
CA ALA A 1122 6.88 10.33 33.87
C ALA A 1122 6.60 8.81 33.85
N ARG A 1123 6.18 8.21 34.98
CA ARG A 1123 5.79 6.79 35.04
C ARG A 1123 4.51 6.53 34.22
N TRP A 1124 3.56 7.47 34.27
CA TRP A 1124 2.33 7.39 33.49
C TRP A 1124 2.58 7.60 31.99
N ILE A 1125 3.36 8.62 31.60
CA ILE A 1125 3.74 8.82 30.18
C ILE A 1125 4.44 7.57 29.60
N ALA A 1126 5.27 6.89 30.39
CA ALA A 1126 5.94 5.67 29.97
C ALA A 1126 4.98 4.51 29.61
N THR A 1127 3.71 4.54 30.00
CA THR A 1127 2.71 3.50 29.62
C THR A 1127 2.07 3.74 28.25
N LEU A 1128 2.34 4.87 27.58
CA LEU A 1128 1.74 5.22 26.29
C LEU A 1128 2.40 4.53 25.07
N GLY A 1129 3.32 3.58 25.26
CA GLY A 1129 3.99 2.85 24.16
C GLY A 1129 4.98 1.79 24.61
#